data_AF-A0A183UTA9-F1
#
_entry.id   AF-A0A183UTA9-F1
#
_cell.length_a   1.000
_cell.length_b   1.000
_cell.length_c   1.000
_cell.angle_alpha   90.00
_cell.angle_beta   90.00
_cell.angle_gamma   90.00
#
_symmetry.space_group_name_H-M   'P 1'
#
loop_
_entity.id
_entity.type
_entity.pdbx_description
1 polymer ?
#
loop_
_entity_poly.entity_id
_entity_poly.type
_entity_poly.pdbx_seq_one_letter_code
_entity_poly.pdbx_strand_id
1 'polypeptide(L)'
;MTQMAGRSKWLPRYMDNPYLENAKEKSEQVRKLLLKVTDKWLNDETKTLLNEICKRRAKDDDCHGGAYTGIAGIAYALLRAVQMFPDREHTLLELCGQLTDKHLKAAKHADLQRESRFLLGTVSVYVVRLLVDAAVGRSNEDIVKRLDDLGKRILEDGYQGDGDDEMLAGRAGYLAAALNLRMAMRKDLIQMKRVKAVLNKMIESGRTYAAEHNSPTPLMYQYHGREYLGAAHGLMGILQMLLSFFDLLDEQAKMDITATLDWILSVQKSNGNVASKVEDVDVDKGENELVQWCHGATGAVHLFIVAFIRFGDNKYLKAAERALDLIWLKGMLLKGPGICHGVAGSGYAFLLYYRLTHHQRYLERAKCCALLLSGDEFRARARTPDRPHSLYEGIAGTVCFLCDLVEPNSAHSRHSSSSRRALSMSRPSRRPARYFPNPYFQNASQGAAQVNENWLRQEATKLIDSISGRRPAEDDYHGGAYVGVAGDGYGVFRASRLFPEKSDQFTSFALRMVEAQLRKSQSAVFSACDLALYRRRNDFLFQSRSPAKESQFLLGPLSVLVIRAICMQEGKNARDGETVTRIGALVDTVLKTGYQPNGDDEMLVGRAGFLAAILNLRMVMKEEILPDSRLKMIIDKVLESGRTYSRRHKSPSPLMYQYYGTEYLGAAHGLMGILQMLLSFPNLLDDQAVRDIEGSLDWLLTIQTASGNFPAATDEIGFDRGEDELVHWCHGATGAVHLMIVAYLYFKKDKFLQTARQAMDLIWRKGVLHKGPGTCHGVAGSGYAFLLYYRLTREQEYLDRARCFASIFCDEWFRSRARTPDSPYSLFEGIAGSLCYLCDLAHPEQAQFPLVPIPFDIYE
;
A
#
# COMPACT_ATOMS: atom_id res chain seq x y z
N MET A 1 -34.82 29.88 32.81
CA MET A 1 -34.83 30.81 31.68
C MET A 1 -34.49 30.02 30.43
N THR A 2 -35.54 29.70 29.67
CA THR A 2 -35.50 29.08 28.34
C THR A 2 -34.95 30.10 27.34
N GLN A 3 -33.72 29.92 26.86
CA GLN A 3 -33.21 30.70 25.74
C GLN A 3 -33.54 29.96 24.44
N MET A 4 -34.51 30.52 23.71
CA MET A 4 -34.78 30.22 22.32
C MET A 4 -33.55 30.57 21.47
N ALA A 5 -32.83 29.55 20.99
CA ALA A 5 -31.90 29.71 19.88
C ALA A 5 -32.70 29.62 18.56
N GLY A 6 -32.55 30.63 17.72
CA GLY A 6 -33.33 30.81 16.49
C GLY A 6 -33.28 29.61 15.56
N ARG A 7 -34.46 29.16 15.11
CA ARG A 7 -34.57 28.19 14.02
C ARG A 7 -34.03 28.82 12.73
N SER A 8 -32.94 28.25 12.21
CA SER A 8 -32.44 28.51 10.86
C SER A 8 -33.57 28.40 9.83
N LYS A 9 -33.63 29.35 8.89
CA LYS A 9 -34.60 29.38 7.78
C LYS A 9 -34.38 28.27 6.74
N TRP A 10 -33.33 27.46 6.90
CA TRP A 10 -32.90 26.43 5.94
C TRP A 10 -33.06 25.03 6.52
N LEU A 11 -33.63 24.11 5.73
CA LEU A 11 -33.66 22.68 6.06
C LEU A 11 -32.23 22.19 6.35
N PRO A 12 -32.01 21.33 7.37
CA PRO A 12 -30.70 20.82 7.70
C PRO A 12 -30.06 20.13 6.48
N ARG A 13 -28.78 20.43 6.24
CA ARG A 13 -28.00 19.85 5.12
C ARG A 13 -27.49 18.45 5.45
N TYR A 14 -27.20 18.23 6.72
CA TYR A 14 -26.65 17.00 7.26
C TYR A 14 -27.65 16.37 8.22
N MET A 15 -27.62 15.06 8.28
CA MET A 15 -28.13 14.30 9.39
C MET A 15 -27.02 14.21 10.44
N ASP A 16 -27.37 14.31 11.72
CA ASP A 16 -26.41 13.99 12.78
C ASP A 16 -25.91 12.57 12.56
N ASN A 17 -24.59 12.37 12.55
CA ASN A 17 -24.04 11.04 12.33
C ASN A 17 -24.39 10.15 13.55
N PRO A 18 -25.28 9.15 13.39
CA PRO A 18 -25.75 8.35 14.51
C PRO A 18 -24.66 7.42 15.07
N TYR A 19 -23.53 7.32 14.38
CA TYR A 19 -22.39 6.47 14.74
C TYR A 19 -21.24 7.25 15.38
N LEU A 20 -21.40 8.54 15.70
CA LEU A 20 -20.38 9.31 16.41
C LEU A 20 -20.13 8.73 17.81
N GLU A 21 -18.86 8.45 18.09
CA GLU A 21 -18.40 7.84 19.34
C GLU A 21 -18.44 8.86 20.47
N ASN A 22 -19.54 8.92 21.21
CA ASN A 22 -19.60 9.61 22.50
C ASN A 22 -20.40 8.77 23.50
N ALA A 23 -19.73 7.73 24.01
CA ALA A 23 -19.98 6.90 25.21
C ALA A 23 -19.42 5.49 24.95
N LYS A 24 -18.75 4.88 25.94
CA LYS A 24 -18.27 3.47 25.85
C LYS A 24 -19.38 2.49 25.43
N GLU A 25 -20.63 2.74 25.83
CA GLU A 25 -21.80 1.92 25.46
C GLU A 25 -22.19 2.05 23.98
N LYS A 26 -22.03 3.23 23.36
CA LYS A 26 -22.35 3.45 21.95
C LYS A 26 -21.32 2.81 21.01
N SER A 27 -20.05 2.74 21.41
CA SER A 27 -19.00 2.05 20.62
C SER A 27 -19.30 0.55 20.45
N GLU A 28 -19.78 -0.12 21.52
CA GLU A 28 -20.18 -1.52 21.45
C GLU A 28 -21.44 -1.72 20.58
N GLN A 29 -22.39 -0.79 20.63
CA GLN A 29 -23.58 -0.82 19.79
C GLN A 29 -23.24 -0.62 18.30
N VAL A 30 -22.34 0.31 17.97
CA VAL A 30 -21.84 0.51 16.60
C VAL A 30 -21.11 -0.74 16.10
N ARG A 31 -20.25 -1.36 16.93
CA ARG A 31 -19.61 -2.65 16.59
C ARG A 31 -20.63 -3.75 16.30
N LYS A 32 -21.67 -3.88 17.13
CA LYS A 32 -22.78 -4.82 16.89
C LYS A 32 -23.54 -4.54 15.59
N LEU A 33 -23.73 -3.28 15.23
CA LEU A 33 -24.34 -2.90 13.94
C LEU A 33 -23.42 -3.24 12.76
N LEU A 34 -22.11 -3.00 12.90
CA LEU A 34 -21.11 -3.33 11.88
C LEU A 34 -20.99 -4.84 11.64
N LEU A 35 -21.19 -5.67 12.66
CA LEU A 35 -21.30 -7.13 12.50
C LEU A 35 -22.48 -7.56 11.60
N LYS A 36 -23.51 -6.71 11.44
CA LYS A 36 -24.62 -6.96 10.49
C LYS A 36 -24.20 -6.72 9.04
N VAL A 37 -23.21 -5.86 8.80
CA VAL A 37 -22.68 -5.54 7.46
C VAL A 37 -21.74 -6.64 6.99
N THR A 38 -22.34 -7.78 6.65
CA THR A 38 -21.70 -8.94 6.03
C THR A 38 -21.75 -8.84 4.50
N ASP A 39 -20.94 -9.62 3.80
CA ASP A 39 -20.98 -9.69 2.33
C ASP A 39 -22.37 -10.11 1.84
N LYS A 40 -23.02 -11.04 2.56
CA LYS A 40 -24.41 -11.43 2.29
C LYS A 40 -25.36 -10.24 2.41
N TRP A 41 -25.26 -9.46 3.48
CA TRP A 41 -26.12 -8.29 3.67
C TRP A 41 -25.88 -7.25 2.57
N LEU A 42 -24.62 -6.96 2.23
CA LEU A 42 -24.29 -6.06 1.13
C LEU A 42 -24.85 -6.57 -0.21
N ASN A 43 -24.76 -7.87 -0.48
CA ASN A 43 -25.35 -8.49 -1.66
C ASN A 43 -26.88 -8.35 -1.67
N ASP A 44 -27.55 -8.57 -0.54
CA ASP A 44 -29.01 -8.47 -0.42
C ASP A 44 -29.51 -7.02 -0.61
N GLU A 45 -28.83 -6.04 -0.01
CA GLU A 45 -29.11 -4.60 -0.22
C GLU A 45 -28.85 -4.18 -1.67
N THR A 46 -27.71 -4.59 -2.23
CA THR A 46 -27.37 -4.31 -3.64
C THR A 46 -28.40 -4.93 -4.57
N LYS A 47 -28.83 -6.17 -4.31
CA LYS A 47 -29.86 -6.86 -5.10
C LYS A 47 -31.19 -6.14 -5.05
N THR A 48 -31.55 -5.57 -3.91
CA THR A 48 -32.79 -4.79 -3.74
C THR A 48 -32.77 -3.53 -4.61
N LEU A 49 -31.71 -2.74 -4.52
CA LEU A 49 -31.54 -1.53 -5.36
C LEU A 49 -31.44 -1.88 -6.84
N LEU A 50 -30.73 -2.97 -7.18
CA LEU A 50 -30.59 -3.45 -8.55
C LEU A 50 -31.95 -3.85 -9.14
N ASN A 51 -32.82 -4.49 -8.36
CA ASN A 51 -34.16 -4.84 -8.79
C ASN A 51 -35.04 -3.60 -9.01
N GLU A 52 -34.89 -2.57 -8.18
CA GLU A 52 -35.55 -1.28 -8.39
C GLU A 52 -35.10 -0.63 -9.71
N ILE A 53 -33.79 -0.56 -9.94
CA ILE A 53 -33.19 -0.05 -11.18
C ILE A 53 -33.68 -0.85 -12.40
N CYS A 54 -33.68 -2.18 -12.33
CA CYS A 54 -34.11 -3.03 -13.45
C CYS A 54 -35.61 -2.94 -13.77
N LYS A 55 -36.46 -2.60 -12.80
CA LYS A 55 -37.91 -2.43 -13.02
C LYS A 55 -38.25 -1.11 -13.70
N ARG A 56 -37.35 -0.14 -13.66
CA ARG A 56 -37.54 1.18 -14.24
C ARG A 56 -37.54 1.12 -15.77
N ARG A 57 -38.51 1.80 -16.40
CA ARG A 57 -38.48 2.06 -17.84
C ARG A 57 -37.65 3.31 -18.15
N ALA A 58 -36.71 3.19 -19.08
CA ALA A 58 -35.90 4.32 -19.54
C ALA A 58 -36.75 5.31 -20.35
N LYS A 59 -36.80 6.56 -19.93
CA LYS A 59 -37.41 7.68 -20.65
C LYS A 59 -36.42 8.25 -21.66
N ASP A 60 -36.87 9.15 -22.55
CA ASP A 60 -35.99 9.72 -23.58
C ASP A 60 -35.11 10.86 -23.05
N ASP A 61 -35.58 11.57 -22.02
CA ASP A 61 -34.80 12.56 -21.30
C ASP A 61 -33.60 11.95 -20.55
N ASP A 62 -33.64 10.65 -20.24
CA ASP A 62 -32.51 9.92 -19.64
C ASP A 62 -31.27 9.80 -20.55
N CYS A 63 -31.41 10.07 -21.85
CA CYS A 63 -30.28 10.06 -22.79
C CYS A 63 -29.53 11.41 -22.84
N HIS A 64 -29.80 12.33 -21.90
CA HIS A 64 -29.22 13.67 -21.89
C HIS A 64 -28.07 13.88 -20.91
N GLY A 65 -27.98 13.06 -19.87
CA GLY A 65 -27.06 13.27 -18.75
C GLY A 65 -25.75 12.47 -18.81
N GLY A 66 -25.35 11.91 -19.96
CA GLY A 66 -24.18 11.04 -20.07
C GLY A 66 -24.19 9.92 -19.02
N ALA A 67 -23.04 9.63 -18.41
CA ALA A 67 -22.94 8.75 -17.26
C ALA A 67 -23.30 9.43 -15.93
N TYR A 68 -23.31 10.77 -15.86
CA TYR A 68 -23.59 11.50 -14.63
C TYR A 68 -25.05 11.28 -14.16
N THR A 69 -26.00 11.73 -14.97
CA THR A 69 -27.44 11.66 -14.68
C THR A 69 -28.22 10.76 -15.64
N GLY A 70 -27.58 10.28 -16.71
CA GLY A 70 -28.23 9.51 -17.77
C GLY A 70 -28.12 7.99 -17.65
N ILE A 71 -28.77 7.28 -18.58
CA ILE A 71 -28.83 5.81 -18.60
C ILE A 71 -27.48 5.12 -18.82
N ALA A 72 -26.45 5.82 -19.29
CA ALA A 72 -25.11 5.24 -19.34
C ALA A 72 -24.53 5.02 -17.93
N GLY A 73 -24.88 5.88 -16.97
CA GLY A 73 -24.48 5.71 -15.58
C GLY A 73 -25.19 4.52 -14.93
N ILE A 74 -26.45 4.31 -15.29
CA ILE A 74 -27.19 3.11 -14.89
C ILE A 74 -26.53 1.86 -15.48
N ALA A 75 -26.22 1.86 -16.78
CA ALA A 75 -25.52 0.74 -17.43
C ALA A 75 -24.17 0.46 -16.77
N TYR A 76 -23.43 1.49 -16.36
CA TYR A 76 -22.19 1.32 -15.61
C TYR A 76 -22.44 0.61 -14.26
N ALA A 77 -23.43 1.02 -13.49
CA ALA A 77 -23.76 0.36 -12.22
C ALA A 77 -24.20 -1.11 -12.40
N LEU A 78 -24.98 -1.39 -13.46
CA LEU A 78 -25.35 -2.76 -13.83
C LEU A 78 -24.10 -3.60 -14.15
N LEU A 79 -23.17 -3.05 -14.95
CA LEU A 79 -21.91 -3.71 -15.29
C LEU A 79 -21.08 -3.99 -14.03
N ARG A 80 -21.01 -3.05 -13.08
CA ARG A 80 -20.33 -3.26 -11.79
C ARG A 80 -20.99 -4.36 -10.95
N ALA A 81 -22.31 -4.49 -11.03
CA ALA A 81 -23.05 -5.53 -10.31
C ALA A 81 -22.89 -6.94 -10.91
N VAL A 82 -22.45 -7.09 -12.16
CA VAL A 82 -22.25 -8.41 -12.81
C VAL A 82 -21.36 -9.32 -11.98
N GLN A 83 -20.26 -8.78 -11.44
CA GLN A 83 -19.30 -9.54 -10.64
C GLN A 83 -19.91 -10.07 -9.34
N MET A 84 -20.88 -9.34 -8.78
CA MET A 84 -21.58 -9.71 -7.56
C MET A 84 -22.71 -10.72 -7.80
N PHE A 85 -23.27 -10.76 -9.01
CA PHE A 85 -24.39 -11.62 -9.37
C PHE A 85 -24.12 -12.43 -10.65
N PRO A 86 -23.20 -13.43 -10.62
CA PRO A 86 -22.89 -14.27 -11.79
C PRO A 86 -24.13 -14.95 -12.40
N ASP A 87 -25.08 -15.38 -11.57
CA ASP A 87 -26.33 -16.01 -12.03
C ASP A 87 -27.22 -15.07 -12.88
N ARG A 88 -26.97 -13.76 -12.81
CA ARG A 88 -27.68 -12.73 -13.58
C ARG A 88 -26.79 -12.08 -14.65
N GLU A 89 -25.57 -12.58 -14.86
CA GLU A 89 -24.57 -11.99 -15.75
C GLU A 89 -25.14 -11.72 -17.14
N HIS A 90 -25.73 -12.73 -17.79
CA HIS A 90 -26.32 -12.60 -19.12
C HIS A 90 -27.39 -11.48 -19.16
N THR A 91 -28.36 -11.51 -18.25
CA THR A 91 -29.46 -10.54 -18.23
C THR A 91 -28.98 -9.12 -17.93
N LEU A 92 -28.00 -8.97 -17.03
CA LEU A 92 -27.43 -7.66 -16.68
C LEU A 92 -26.62 -7.09 -17.84
N LEU A 93 -25.74 -7.89 -18.46
CA LEU A 93 -24.95 -7.46 -19.62
C LEU A 93 -25.82 -7.14 -20.83
N GLU A 94 -26.89 -7.92 -21.06
CA GLU A 94 -27.87 -7.63 -22.10
C GLU A 94 -28.54 -6.26 -21.87
N LEU A 95 -29.00 -6.00 -20.64
CA LEU A 95 -29.58 -4.70 -20.29
C LEU A 95 -28.57 -3.56 -20.40
N CYS A 96 -27.30 -3.77 -20.01
CA CYS A 96 -26.23 -2.79 -20.22
C CYS A 96 -26.08 -2.44 -21.71
N GLY A 97 -26.07 -3.46 -22.57
CA GLY A 97 -26.03 -3.31 -24.03
C GLY A 97 -27.21 -2.48 -24.55
N GLN A 98 -28.44 -2.85 -24.16
CA GLN A 98 -29.65 -2.14 -24.58
C GLN A 98 -29.68 -0.66 -24.14
N LEU A 99 -29.28 -0.38 -22.90
CA LEU A 99 -29.24 0.99 -22.38
C LEU A 99 -28.16 1.82 -23.07
N THR A 100 -26.97 1.27 -23.28
CA THR A 100 -25.89 1.97 -24.01
C THR A 100 -26.25 2.15 -25.48
N ASP A 101 -26.87 1.18 -26.15
CA ASP A 101 -27.37 1.32 -27.52
C ASP A 101 -28.43 2.42 -27.64
N LYS A 102 -29.39 2.46 -26.71
CA LYS A 102 -30.40 3.53 -26.67
C LYS A 102 -29.74 4.90 -26.52
N HIS A 103 -28.75 5.02 -25.63
CA HIS A 103 -28.04 6.27 -25.39
C HIS A 103 -27.22 6.69 -26.62
N LEU A 104 -26.48 5.75 -27.24
CA LEU A 104 -25.69 6.01 -28.43
C LEU A 104 -26.56 6.44 -29.61
N LYS A 105 -27.75 5.85 -29.78
CA LYS A 105 -28.71 6.29 -30.80
C LYS A 105 -29.13 7.74 -30.61
N ALA A 106 -29.44 8.14 -29.37
CA ALA A 106 -29.76 9.53 -29.06
C ALA A 106 -28.55 10.47 -29.24
N ALA A 107 -27.35 9.98 -28.91
CA ALA A 107 -26.11 10.75 -29.06
C ALA A 107 -25.70 11.01 -30.52
N LYS A 108 -26.18 10.22 -31.49
CA LYS A 108 -25.96 10.50 -32.93
C LYS A 108 -26.51 11.86 -33.38
N HIS A 109 -27.48 12.40 -32.65
CA HIS A 109 -28.09 13.69 -32.91
C HIS A 109 -27.55 14.80 -32.00
N ALA A 110 -26.53 14.52 -31.18
CA ALA A 110 -25.91 15.53 -30.34
C ALA A 110 -25.04 16.47 -31.19
N ASP A 111 -25.02 17.74 -30.82
CA ASP A 111 -24.00 18.65 -31.32
C ASP A 111 -22.60 18.23 -30.82
N LEU A 112 -21.56 18.75 -31.50
CA LEU A 112 -20.17 18.45 -31.17
C LEU A 112 -19.78 18.89 -29.75
N GLN A 113 -20.43 19.93 -29.22
CA GLN A 113 -20.15 20.42 -27.88
C GLN A 113 -20.60 19.37 -26.86
N ARG A 114 -21.82 18.87 -26.93
CA ARG A 114 -22.34 17.81 -26.05
C ARG A 114 -21.60 16.48 -26.24
N GLU A 115 -21.19 16.17 -27.47
CA GLU A 115 -20.46 14.94 -27.75
C GLU A 115 -19.10 14.88 -27.05
N SER A 116 -18.39 16.01 -27.00
CA SER A 116 -17.04 16.11 -26.41
C SER A 116 -17.03 16.13 -24.87
N ARG A 117 -18.18 16.31 -24.20
CA ARG A 117 -18.28 16.29 -22.74
C ARG A 117 -18.12 14.88 -22.18
N PHE A 118 -17.44 14.76 -21.04
CA PHE A 118 -17.25 13.48 -20.36
C PHE A 118 -18.49 13.00 -19.61
N LEU A 119 -18.57 13.27 -18.31
CA LEU A 119 -19.63 12.76 -17.44
C LEU A 119 -21.01 13.26 -17.87
N LEU A 120 -21.10 14.49 -18.40
CA LEU A 120 -22.34 15.10 -18.88
C LEU A 120 -22.64 14.83 -20.37
N GLY A 121 -21.78 14.10 -21.08
CA GLY A 121 -21.90 13.94 -22.53
C GLY A 121 -21.56 12.55 -23.05
N THR A 122 -21.31 12.50 -24.35
CA THR A 122 -21.20 11.24 -25.09
C THR A 122 -19.90 10.49 -24.80
N VAL A 123 -18.81 11.17 -24.42
CA VAL A 123 -17.54 10.49 -24.11
C VAL A 123 -17.72 9.44 -22.99
N SER A 124 -18.51 9.74 -21.95
CA SER A 124 -18.78 8.73 -20.91
C SER A 124 -19.65 7.56 -21.42
N VAL A 125 -20.56 7.81 -22.37
CA VAL A 125 -21.34 6.76 -23.03
C VAL A 125 -20.42 5.83 -23.84
N TYR A 126 -19.45 6.38 -24.55
CA TYR A 126 -18.41 5.62 -25.25
C TYR A 126 -17.58 4.77 -24.31
N VAL A 127 -17.13 5.33 -23.19
CA VAL A 127 -16.37 4.57 -22.18
C VAL A 127 -17.20 3.40 -21.66
N VAL A 128 -18.43 3.64 -21.20
CA VAL A 128 -19.29 2.58 -20.68
C VAL A 128 -19.57 1.53 -21.75
N ARG A 129 -19.81 1.95 -23.01
CA ARG A 129 -20.02 0.99 -24.10
C ARG A 129 -18.79 0.11 -24.34
N LEU A 130 -17.59 0.68 -24.39
CA LEU A 130 -16.35 -0.09 -24.58
C LEU A 130 -16.14 -1.10 -23.44
N LEU A 131 -16.48 -0.74 -22.20
CA LEU A 131 -16.41 -1.66 -21.07
C LEU A 131 -17.43 -2.80 -21.18
N VAL A 132 -18.66 -2.50 -21.64
CA VAL A 132 -19.68 -3.52 -21.91
C VAL A 132 -19.26 -4.44 -23.05
N ASP A 133 -18.79 -3.89 -24.16
CA ASP A 133 -18.29 -4.66 -25.32
C ASP A 133 -17.14 -5.58 -24.88
N ALA A 134 -16.18 -5.07 -24.09
CA ALA A 134 -15.10 -5.87 -23.54
C ALA A 134 -15.60 -7.01 -22.63
N ALA A 135 -16.59 -6.75 -21.78
CA ALA A 135 -17.17 -7.77 -20.89
C ALA A 135 -17.85 -8.91 -21.66
N VAL A 136 -18.40 -8.65 -22.85
CA VAL A 136 -18.99 -9.67 -23.73
C VAL A 136 -18.02 -10.18 -24.81
N GLY A 137 -16.72 -9.86 -24.71
CA GLY A 137 -15.68 -10.34 -25.64
C GLY A 137 -15.70 -9.70 -27.03
N ARG A 138 -16.25 -8.48 -27.16
CA ARG A 138 -16.28 -7.68 -28.40
C ARG A 138 -15.31 -6.51 -28.32
N SER A 139 -14.87 -6.04 -29.48
CA SER A 139 -14.15 -4.76 -29.64
C SER A 139 -15.00 -3.80 -30.47
N ASN A 140 -14.77 -2.50 -30.27
CA ASN A 140 -15.49 -1.44 -31.00
C ASN A 140 -14.51 -0.35 -31.44
N GLU A 141 -13.80 -0.63 -32.54
CA GLU A 141 -12.74 0.23 -33.04
C GLU A 141 -13.26 1.60 -33.51
N ASP A 142 -14.50 1.66 -33.98
CA ASP A 142 -15.15 2.92 -34.39
C ASP A 142 -15.28 3.89 -33.21
N ILE A 143 -15.72 3.39 -32.04
CA ILE A 143 -15.81 4.22 -30.82
C ILE A 143 -14.41 4.63 -30.35
N VAL A 144 -13.42 3.73 -30.40
CA VAL A 144 -12.03 4.06 -30.03
C VAL A 144 -11.47 5.16 -30.93
N LYS A 145 -11.68 5.04 -32.25
CA LYS A 145 -11.28 6.05 -33.23
C LYS A 145 -11.98 7.38 -32.97
N ARG A 146 -13.29 7.35 -32.70
CA ARG A 146 -14.05 8.56 -32.36
C ARG A 146 -13.54 9.25 -31.10
N LEU A 147 -13.16 8.49 -30.07
CA LEU A 147 -12.52 9.03 -28.86
C LEU A 147 -11.15 9.67 -29.15
N ASP A 148 -10.31 9.09 -30.02
CA ASP A 148 -9.05 9.76 -30.42
C ASP A 148 -9.31 11.04 -31.22
N ASP A 149 -10.31 11.04 -32.11
CA ASP A 149 -10.72 12.19 -32.90
C ASP A 149 -11.28 13.33 -32.04
N LEU A 150 -12.11 13.02 -31.04
CA LEU A 150 -12.54 14.00 -30.04
C LEU A 150 -11.35 14.59 -29.28
N GLY A 151 -10.34 13.79 -29.02
CA GLY A 151 -9.08 14.26 -28.45
C GLY A 151 -8.37 15.32 -29.30
N LYS A 152 -8.55 15.33 -30.63
CA LYS A 152 -8.04 16.41 -31.49
C LYS A 152 -8.83 17.69 -31.28
N ARG A 153 -10.15 17.54 -31.19
CA ARG A 153 -11.10 18.66 -31.09
C ARG A 153 -10.95 19.43 -29.79
N ILE A 154 -10.82 18.73 -28.67
CA ILE A 154 -10.71 19.39 -27.36
C ILE A 154 -9.39 20.17 -27.19
N LEU A 155 -8.46 20.12 -28.14
CA LEU A 155 -7.24 20.96 -28.12
C LEU A 155 -7.52 22.40 -28.55
N GLU A 156 -8.67 22.66 -29.17
CA GLU A 156 -9.10 24.01 -29.53
C GLU A 156 -9.59 24.77 -28.28
N ASP A 157 -9.31 26.08 -28.23
CA ASP A 157 -9.80 26.95 -27.17
C ASP A 157 -11.27 27.33 -27.38
N GLY A 158 -12.01 27.46 -26.29
CA GLY A 158 -13.41 27.87 -26.27
C GLY A 158 -14.37 26.80 -26.78
N TYR A 159 -13.95 25.53 -26.87
CA TYR A 159 -14.83 24.45 -27.35
C TYR A 159 -16.00 24.15 -26.38
N GLN A 160 -15.82 24.46 -25.10
CA GLN A 160 -16.84 24.51 -24.04
C GLN A 160 -16.98 25.90 -23.42
N GLY A 161 -16.39 26.92 -24.04
CA GLY A 161 -16.30 28.26 -23.45
C GLY A 161 -15.37 28.27 -22.25
N ASP A 162 -15.88 28.69 -21.09
CA ASP A 162 -15.08 28.76 -19.87
C ASP A 162 -14.95 27.42 -19.13
N GLY A 163 -15.62 26.35 -19.57
CA GLY A 163 -15.54 25.00 -18.98
C GLY A 163 -14.58 24.05 -19.70
N ASP A 164 -13.61 24.59 -20.43
CA ASP A 164 -12.72 23.83 -21.30
C ASP A 164 -11.87 22.78 -20.57
N ASP A 165 -11.53 23.00 -19.29
CA ASP A 165 -10.56 22.17 -18.57
C ASP A 165 -11.15 21.32 -17.43
N GLU A 166 -12.39 21.57 -17.00
CA GLU A 166 -12.97 20.91 -15.82
C GLU A 166 -13.35 19.42 -16.04
N MET A 167 -13.80 18.74 -14.97
CA MET A 167 -13.94 17.28 -14.95
C MET A 167 -15.19 16.76 -15.68
N LEU A 168 -16.30 17.50 -15.66
CA LEU A 168 -17.58 16.97 -16.13
C LEU A 168 -17.75 17.03 -17.66
N ALA A 169 -17.12 18.01 -18.29
CA ALA A 169 -17.30 18.48 -19.65
C ALA A 169 -15.97 18.85 -20.34
N GLY A 170 -14.95 19.22 -19.57
CA GLY A 170 -13.65 19.69 -20.04
C GLY A 170 -12.61 18.59 -20.35
N ARG A 171 -11.37 19.04 -20.60
CA ARG A 171 -10.18 18.23 -20.88
C ARG A 171 -9.81 17.28 -19.74
N ALA A 172 -10.00 17.67 -18.48
CA ALA A 172 -9.82 16.75 -17.34
C ALA A 172 -10.75 15.54 -17.46
N GLY A 173 -12.00 15.74 -17.87
CA GLY A 173 -12.94 14.66 -18.12
C GLY A 173 -12.48 13.71 -19.23
N TYR A 174 -11.89 14.23 -20.31
CA TYR A 174 -11.31 13.39 -21.36
C TYR A 174 -10.14 12.54 -20.84
N LEU A 175 -9.25 13.13 -20.04
CA LEU A 175 -8.15 12.40 -19.40
C LEU A 175 -8.67 11.33 -18.43
N ALA A 176 -9.76 11.61 -17.71
CA ALA A 176 -10.44 10.62 -16.89
C ALA A 176 -10.98 9.45 -17.71
N ALA A 177 -11.55 9.70 -18.90
CA ALA A 177 -11.97 8.65 -19.83
C ALA A 177 -10.79 7.77 -20.25
N ALA A 178 -9.67 8.39 -20.65
CA ALA A 178 -8.45 7.69 -21.04
C ALA A 178 -7.90 6.82 -19.91
N LEU A 179 -7.84 7.36 -18.70
CA LEU A 179 -7.36 6.65 -17.51
C LEU A 179 -8.27 5.47 -17.17
N ASN A 180 -9.59 5.66 -17.17
CA ASN A 180 -10.55 4.59 -16.88
C ASN A 180 -10.43 3.42 -17.86
N LEU A 181 -10.34 3.71 -19.16
CA LEU A 181 -10.16 2.69 -20.19
C LEU A 181 -8.82 1.96 -20.05
N ARG A 182 -7.72 2.70 -19.80
CA ARG A 182 -6.40 2.11 -19.55
C ARG A 182 -6.43 1.17 -18.36
N MET A 183 -7.02 1.59 -17.24
CA MET A 183 -7.08 0.79 -16.02
C MET A 183 -7.94 -0.45 -16.19
N ALA A 184 -9.13 -0.31 -16.76
CA ALA A 184 -10.09 -1.42 -16.90
C ALA A 184 -9.66 -2.44 -17.95
N MET A 185 -9.08 -1.99 -19.07
CA MET A 185 -8.73 -2.85 -20.22
C MET A 185 -7.26 -3.23 -20.27
N ARG A 186 -6.41 -2.65 -19.40
CA ARG A 186 -4.95 -2.84 -19.36
C ARG A 186 -4.28 -2.62 -20.72
N LYS A 187 -4.83 -1.68 -21.50
CA LYS A 187 -4.37 -1.33 -22.85
C LYS A 187 -4.52 0.16 -23.09
N ASP A 188 -3.54 0.76 -23.77
CA ASP A 188 -3.65 2.12 -24.29
C ASP A 188 -4.54 2.15 -25.53
N LEU A 189 -5.83 2.45 -25.32
CA LEU A 189 -6.77 2.65 -26.43
C LEU A 189 -6.66 4.05 -27.04
N ILE A 190 -6.32 5.05 -26.24
CA ILE A 190 -6.05 6.42 -26.69
C ILE A 190 -4.54 6.60 -26.79
N GLN A 191 -4.08 7.19 -27.90
CA GLN A 191 -2.66 7.30 -28.16
C GLN A 191 -1.97 8.18 -27.12
N MET A 192 -0.81 7.77 -26.61
CA MET A 192 -0.12 8.55 -25.57
C MET A 192 0.27 9.96 -26.05
N LYS A 193 0.56 10.12 -27.35
CA LYS A 193 0.80 11.45 -27.96
C LYS A 193 -0.43 12.38 -27.83
N ARG A 194 -1.63 11.82 -27.89
CA ARG A 194 -2.90 12.53 -27.70
C ARG A 194 -3.05 12.97 -26.25
N VAL A 195 -2.83 12.04 -25.32
CA VAL A 195 -2.85 12.32 -23.87
C VAL A 195 -1.86 13.44 -23.53
N LYS A 196 -0.63 13.38 -24.03
CA LYS A 196 0.40 14.41 -23.82
C LYS A 196 -0.01 15.77 -24.40
N ALA A 197 -0.60 15.81 -25.60
CA ALA A 197 -1.11 17.05 -26.18
C ALA A 197 -2.20 17.69 -25.32
N VAL A 198 -3.15 16.89 -24.81
CA VAL A 198 -4.22 17.40 -23.92
C VAL A 198 -3.64 17.91 -22.60
N LEU A 199 -2.69 17.19 -22.00
CA LEU A 199 -1.99 17.62 -20.78
C LEU A 199 -1.29 18.97 -20.97
N ASN A 200 -0.51 19.10 -22.04
CA ASN A 200 0.20 20.34 -22.36
C ASN A 200 -0.79 21.50 -22.56
N LYS A 201 -1.92 21.25 -23.23
CA LYS A 201 -2.95 22.27 -23.43
C LYS A 201 -3.59 22.72 -22.12
N MET A 202 -3.84 21.80 -21.19
CA MET A 202 -4.36 22.13 -19.85
C MET A 202 -3.35 22.95 -19.02
N ILE A 203 -2.05 22.67 -19.15
CA ILE A 203 -1.01 23.47 -18.48
C ILE A 203 -0.93 24.87 -19.10
N GLU A 204 -0.96 24.96 -20.43
CA GLU A 204 -0.97 26.23 -21.16
C GLU A 204 -2.18 27.09 -20.77
N SER A 205 -3.40 26.56 -20.85
CA SER A 205 -4.61 27.30 -20.50
C SER A 205 -4.60 27.76 -19.03
N GLY A 206 -4.15 26.88 -18.12
CA GLY A 206 -4.07 27.19 -16.69
C GLY A 206 -3.08 28.30 -16.36
N ARG A 207 -1.92 28.32 -17.03
CA ARG A 207 -0.92 29.40 -16.88
C ARG A 207 -1.43 30.71 -17.43
N THR A 208 -2.02 30.68 -18.64
CA THR A 208 -2.55 31.88 -19.30
C THR A 208 -3.64 32.52 -18.44
N TYR A 209 -4.61 31.72 -17.99
CA TYR A 209 -5.69 32.22 -17.13
C TYR A 209 -5.15 32.81 -15.83
N ALA A 210 -4.25 32.09 -15.15
CA ALA A 210 -3.64 32.55 -13.90
C ALA A 210 -2.89 33.89 -14.06
N ALA A 211 -2.16 34.06 -15.17
CA ALA A 211 -1.44 35.30 -15.46
C ALA A 211 -2.39 36.46 -15.75
N GLU A 212 -3.44 36.25 -16.55
CA GLU A 212 -4.41 37.27 -16.94
C GLU A 212 -5.26 37.78 -15.77
N HIS A 213 -5.54 36.90 -14.80
CA HIS A 213 -6.43 37.20 -13.66
C HIS A 213 -5.66 37.46 -12.36
N ASN A 214 -4.33 37.47 -12.41
CA ASN A 214 -3.46 37.61 -11.25
C ASN A 214 -3.84 36.61 -10.14
N SER A 215 -4.09 35.37 -10.54
CA SER A 215 -4.52 34.29 -9.64
C SER A 215 -3.43 33.97 -8.61
N PRO A 216 -3.80 33.47 -7.42
CA PRO A 216 -2.86 33.26 -6.31
C PRO A 216 -1.91 32.06 -6.50
N THR A 217 -1.93 31.43 -7.67
CA THR A 217 -1.24 30.17 -7.95
C THR A 217 -0.87 30.08 -9.44
N PRO A 218 0.21 29.35 -9.83
CA PRO A 218 0.66 29.27 -11.21
C PRO A 218 -0.33 28.63 -12.19
N LEU A 219 -1.24 27.78 -11.71
CA LEU A 219 -2.33 27.21 -12.50
C LEU A 219 -3.67 27.57 -11.87
N MET A 220 -4.55 28.19 -12.66
CA MET A 220 -5.92 28.48 -12.26
C MET A 220 -6.86 28.36 -13.45
N TYR A 221 -8.13 28.07 -13.18
CA TYR A 221 -9.15 27.83 -14.20
C TYR A 221 -10.48 28.40 -13.72
N GLN A 222 -11.31 28.79 -14.67
CA GLN A 222 -12.68 29.19 -14.39
C GLN A 222 -13.69 28.16 -14.89
N TYR A 223 -14.93 28.33 -14.42
CA TYR A 223 -16.13 27.75 -15.02
C TYR A 223 -17.32 28.62 -14.63
N HIS A 224 -18.21 28.94 -15.57
CA HIS A 224 -19.29 29.92 -15.38
C HIS A 224 -18.84 31.23 -14.70
N GLY A 225 -17.72 31.78 -15.18
CA GLY A 225 -17.10 33.02 -14.70
C GLY A 225 -16.60 32.97 -13.26
N ARG A 226 -16.29 31.79 -12.71
CA ARG A 226 -15.79 31.64 -11.33
C ARG A 226 -14.65 30.63 -11.22
N GLU A 227 -13.70 30.94 -10.34
CA GLU A 227 -12.59 30.05 -9.99
C GLU A 227 -13.03 29.01 -8.95
N TYR A 228 -13.52 27.86 -9.43
CA TYR A 228 -13.91 26.75 -8.57
C TYR A 228 -12.69 25.97 -8.07
N LEU A 229 -12.77 25.50 -6.82
CA LEU A 229 -11.75 24.64 -6.22
C LEU A 229 -12.18 23.16 -6.21
N GLY A 230 -13.49 22.88 -6.28
CA GLY A 230 -14.10 21.56 -6.21
C GLY A 230 -13.56 20.49 -7.17
N ALA A 231 -13.84 19.21 -6.93
CA ALA A 231 -13.40 18.13 -7.81
C ALA A 231 -14.21 18.01 -9.11
N ALA A 232 -15.46 18.52 -9.12
CA ALA A 232 -16.30 18.48 -10.32
C ALA A 232 -15.94 19.59 -11.32
N HIS A 233 -15.89 20.83 -10.85
CA HIS A 233 -15.81 22.02 -11.71
C HIS A 233 -14.52 22.81 -11.55
N GLY A 234 -13.58 22.32 -10.73
CA GLY A 234 -12.52 23.16 -10.21
C GLY A 234 -11.16 22.50 -10.13
N LEU A 235 -10.28 23.24 -9.47
CA LEU A 235 -8.85 22.96 -9.43
C LEU A 235 -8.51 21.56 -8.91
N MET A 236 -9.27 21.03 -7.93
CA MET A 236 -8.99 19.70 -7.38
C MET A 236 -9.17 18.57 -8.41
N GLY A 237 -10.17 18.64 -9.28
CA GLY A 237 -10.40 17.63 -10.30
C GLY A 237 -9.35 17.69 -11.41
N ILE A 238 -8.95 18.92 -11.77
CA ILE A 238 -7.91 19.18 -12.77
C ILE A 238 -6.55 18.67 -12.29
N LEU A 239 -6.15 19.05 -11.07
CA LEU A 239 -4.90 18.59 -10.47
C LEU A 239 -4.86 17.08 -10.29
N GLN A 240 -5.99 16.45 -9.92
CA GLN A 240 -6.08 14.98 -9.82
C GLN A 240 -5.70 14.31 -11.16
N MET A 241 -6.16 14.86 -12.30
CA MET A 241 -5.81 14.32 -13.61
C MET A 241 -4.37 14.64 -14.00
N LEU A 242 -3.90 15.86 -13.78
CA LEU A 242 -2.50 16.23 -14.05
C LEU A 242 -1.52 15.33 -13.28
N LEU A 243 -1.79 15.05 -12.00
CA LEU A 243 -0.99 14.12 -11.17
C LEU A 243 -1.06 12.66 -11.62
N SER A 244 -2.17 12.25 -12.22
CA SER A 244 -2.35 10.87 -12.72
C SER A 244 -1.47 10.59 -13.95
N PHE A 245 -1.02 11.63 -14.66
CA PHE A 245 -0.13 11.53 -15.82
C PHE A 245 1.17 12.34 -15.64
N PHE A 246 1.58 12.57 -14.39
CA PHE A 246 2.69 13.46 -14.02
C PHE A 246 4.02 13.18 -14.75
N ASP A 247 4.30 11.91 -15.06
CA ASP A 247 5.54 11.49 -15.74
C ASP A 247 5.62 11.96 -17.20
N LEU A 248 4.50 12.38 -17.79
CA LEU A 248 4.43 12.87 -19.17
C LEU A 248 4.68 14.39 -19.29
N LEU A 249 4.70 15.09 -18.14
CA LEU A 249 4.84 16.53 -18.05
C LEU A 249 6.32 16.95 -17.97
N ASP A 250 6.61 18.17 -18.43
CA ASP A 250 7.93 18.79 -18.24
C ASP A 250 8.14 19.29 -16.80
N GLU A 251 9.38 19.61 -16.45
CA GLU A 251 9.73 20.00 -15.09
C GLU A 251 9.06 21.31 -14.64
N GLN A 252 8.84 22.27 -15.55
CA GLN A 252 8.15 23.50 -15.20
C GLN A 252 6.67 23.23 -14.86
N ALA A 253 5.99 22.39 -15.65
CA ALA A 253 4.63 21.99 -15.38
C ALA A 253 4.51 21.23 -14.03
N LYS A 254 5.49 20.38 -13.72
CA LYS A 254 5.56 19.69 -12.41
C LYS A 254 5.72 20.68 -11.25
N MET A 255 6.56 21.71 -11.41
CA MET A 255 6.73 22.78 -10.42
C MET A 255 5.42 23.57 -10.22
N ASP A 256 4.75 23.93 -11.32
CA ASP A 256 3.50 24.69 -11.26
C ASP A 256 2.38 23.91 -10.57
N ILE A 257 2.26 22.60 -10.88
CA ILE A 257 1.34 21.69 -10.18
C ILE A 257 1.65 21.63 -8.69
N THR A 258 2.92 21.51 -8.33
CA THR A 258 3.35 21.40 -6.92
C THR A 258 3.04 22.70 -6.16
N ALA A 259 3.35 23.86 -6.73
CA ALA A 259 3.01 25.16 -6.15
C ALA A 259 1.49 25.35 -6.00
N THR A 260 0.71 24.90 -6.99
CA THR A 260 -0.75 24.95 -6.94
C THR A 260 -1.32 24.03 -5.85
N LEU A 261 -0.75 22.84 -5.66
CA LEU A 261 -1.10 21.93 -4.57
C LEU A 261 -0.78 22.51 -3.19
N ASP A 262 0.39 23.14 -3.05
CA ASP A 262 0.80 23.79 -1.81
C ASP A 262 -0.14 24.95 -1.46
N TRP A 263 -0.63 25.68 -2.47
CA TRP A 263 -1.68 26.68 -2.26
C TRP A 263 -3.01 26.04 -1.84
N ILE A 264 -3.48 24.95 -2.46
CA ILE A 264 -4.68 24.23 -2.02
C ILE A 264 -4.55 23.75 -0.56
N LEU A 265 -3.36 23.28 -0.16
CA LEU A 265 -3.08 22.90 1.23
C LEU A 265 -3.14 24.11 2.18
N SER A 266 -2.62 25.27 1.78
CA SER A 266 -2.59 26.46 2.62
C SER A 266 -3.98 27.05 2.85
N VAL A 267 -4.90 26.88 1.90
CA VAL A 267 -6.31 27.33 2.01
C VAL A 267 -7.25 26.25 2.55
N GLN A 268 -6.75 25.07 2.92
CA GLN A 268 -7.56 24.07 3.63
C GLN A 268 -7.94 24.64 5.00
N LYS A 269 -9.25 24.67 5.28
CA LYS A 269 -9.79 25.19 6.53
C LYS A 269 -9.34 24.33 7.71
N SER A 270 -9.31 24.92 8.90
CA SER A 270 -8.92 24.24 10.14
C SER A 270 -9.77 23.01 10.45
N ASN A 271 -11.05 23.02 10.05
CA ASN A 271 -11.95 21.87 10.17
C ASN A 271 -11.70 20.77 9.11
N GLY A 272 -10.75 20.95 8.20
CA GLY A 272 -10.41 20.01 7.13
C GLY A 272 -11.15 20.23 5.81
N ASN A 273 -12.07 21.18 5.72
CA ASN A 273 -12.77 21.48 4.47
C ASN A 273 -11.88 22.25 3.48
N VAL A 274 -12.28 22.24 2.21
CA VAL A 274 -11.76 23.14 1.17
C VAL A 274 -12.94 23.93 0.61
N ALA A 275 -12.77 25.24 0.45
CA ALA A 275 -13.84 26.10 -0.06
C ALA A 275 -14.30 25.65 -1.47
N SER A 276 -15.51 26.01 -1.86
CA SER A 276 -16.01 25.63 -3.20
C SER A 276 -15.35 26.44 -4.32
N LYS A 277 -14.93 27.67 -4.00
CA LYS A 277 -14.39 28.67 -4.91
C LYS A 277 -13.34 29.52 -4.19
N VAL A 278 -12.49 30.21 -4.95
CA VAL A 278 -11.45 31.10 -4.42
C VAL A 278 -12.05 32.21 -3.54
N GLU A 279 -13.12 32.86 -4.00
CA GLU A 279 -13.85 33.91 -3.26
C GLU A 279 -14.44 33.45 -1.91
N ASP A 280 -14.56 32.13 -1.68
CA ASP A 280 -15.13 31.53 -0.47
C ASP A 280 -14.07 31.02 0.52
N VAL A 281 -12.77 31.22 0.23
CA VAL A 281 -11.65 30.70 1.05
C VAL A 281 -11.75 31.22 2.49
N ASP A 282 -11.88 32.54 2.65
CA ASP A 282 -11.95 33.19 3.97
C ASP A 282 -13.38 33.33 4.51
N VAL A 283 -14.37 32.77 3.81
CA VAL A 283 -15.78 32.85 4.21
C VAL A 283 -16.13 31.67 5.11
N ASP A 284 -16.53 31.96 6.36
CA ASP A 284 -17.13 30.95 7.22
C ASP A 284 -18.60 30.72 6.84
N LYS A 285 -18.89 29.54 6.30
CA LYS A 285 -20.26 29.12 5.93
C LYS A 285 -20.98 28.40 7.07
N GLY A 286 -20.31 28.12 8.19
CA GLY A 286 -20.85 27.37 9.32
C GLY A 286 -21.55 26.08 8.87
N GLU A 287 -22.79 25.88 9.31
CA GLU A 287 -23.63 24.73 8.94
C GLU A 287 -24.05 24.68 7.45
N ASN A 288 -23.75 25.71 6.67
CA ASN A 288 -24.04 25.75 5.24
C ASN A 288 -22.86 25.35 4.35
N GLU A 289 -21.73 24.90 4.92
CA GLU A 289 -20.58 24.45 4.15
C GLU A 289 -20.93 23.26 3.21
N LEU A 290 -20.10 22.99 2.21
CA LEU A 290 -20.28 21.83 1.33
C LEU A 290 -19.25 20.76 1.72
N VAL A 291 -19.73 19.54 1.96
CA VAL A 291 -18.91 18.36 2.31
C VAL A 291 -19.22 17.28 1.27
N GLN A 292 -18.93 17.60 0.00
CA GLN A 292 -19.40 16.85 -1.17
C GLN A 292 -18.22 16.54 -2.10
N TRP A 293 -18.36 15.54 -2.98
CA TRP A 293 -17.31 15.24 -3.95
C TRP A 293 -17.16 16.40 -4.94
N CYS A 294 -18.28 16.95 -5.42
CA CYS A 294 -18.22 18.09 -6.34
C CYS A 294 -17.56 19.32 -5.72
N HIS A 295 -17.85 19.62 -4.44
CA HIS A 295 -17.29 20.76 -3.72
C HIS A 295 -17.10 20.43 -2.24
N GLY A 296 -15.86 20.56 -1.75
CA GLY A 296 -15.51 20.39 -0.35
C GLY A 296 -14.63 19.17 -0.04
N ALA A 297 -14.63 18.80 1.24
CA ALA A 297 -13.73 17.79 1.82
C ALA A 297 -13.73 16.45 1.08
N THR A 298 -14.88 15.93 0.66
CA THR A 298 -14.95 14.64 -0.04
C THR A 298 -14.19 14.66 -1.37
N GLY A 299 -14.24 15.77 -2.11
CA GLY A 299 -13.41 15.98 -3.31
C GLY A 299 -11.93 16.13 -2.97
N ALA A 300 -11.62 16.87 -1.89
CA ALA A 300 -10.25 17.08 -1.42
C ALA A 300 -9.53 15.78 -1.06
N VAL A 301 -10.23 14.82 -0.45
CA VAL A 301 -9.67 13.48 -0.17
C VAL A 301 -9.14 12.81 -1.43
N HIS A 302 -9.85 12.91 -2.55
CA HIS A 302 -9.42 12.27 -3.81
C HIS A 302 -8.13 12.90 -4.34
N LEU A 303 -8.05 14.24 -4.33
CA LEU A 303 -6.84 14.95 -4.73
C LEU A 303 -5.66 14.57 -3.84
N PHE A 304 -5.83 14.63 -2.51
CA PHE A 304 -4.74 14.41 -1.57
C PHE A 304 -4.25 12.96 -1.56
N ILE A 305 -5.13 11.98 -1.79
CA ILE A 305 -4.71 10.58 -2.01
C ILE A 305 -3.81 10.48 -3.25
N VAL A 306 -4.20 11.07 -4.38
CA VAL A 306 -3.39 11.01 -5.61
C VAL A 306 -2.07 11.78 -5.44
N ALA A 307 -2.08 12.92 -4.76
CA ALA A 307 -0.87 13.66 -4.43
C ALA A 307 0.07 12.85 -3.52
N PHE A 308 -0.46 12.17 -2.50
CA PHE A 308 0.33 11.29 -1.65
C PHE A 308 0.92 10.11 -2.43
N ILE A 309 0.14 9.43 -3.26
CA ILE A 309 0.64 8.34 -4.12
C ILE A 309 1.77 8.83 -5.02
N ARG A 310 1.67 10.06 -5.54
CA ARG A 310 2.67 10.63 -6.45
C ARG A 310 3.96 11.06 -5.74
N PHE A 311 3.84 11.71 -4.59
CA PHE A 311 4.97 12.38 -3.94
C PHE A 311 5.51 11.64 -2.70
N GLY A 312 4.71 10.77 -2.08
CA GLY A 312 5.04 10.12 -0.82
C GLY A 312 5.08 11.05 0.39
N ASP A 313 4.65 12.32 0.25
CA ASP A 313 4.72 13.32 1.31
C ASP A 313 3.49 13.28 2.23
N ASN A 314 3.73 13.01 3.52
CA ASN A 314 2.71 12.91 4.55
C ASN A 314 1.87 14.17 4.77
N LYS A 315 2.28 15.35 4.29
CA LYS A 315 1.43 16.54 4.37
C LYS A 315 0.08 16.33 3.66
N TYR A 316 0.09 15.61 2.53
CA TYR A 316 -1.12 15.28 1.78
C TYR A 316 -1.97 14.24 2.52
N LEU A 317 -1.31 13.23 3.13
CA LEU A 317 -1.99 12.22 3.94
C LEU A 317 -2.73 12.87 5.12
N LYS A 318 -2.06 13.74 5.88
CA LYS A 318 -2.66 14.51 6.98
C LYS A 318 -3.79 15.44 6.53
N ALA A 319 -3.67 16.04 5.35
CA ALA A 319 -4.72 16.87 4.78
C ALA A 319 -5.97 16.05 4.43
N ALA A 320 -5.78 14.84 3.88
CA ALA A 320 -6.88 13.89 3.66
C ALA A 320 -7.53 13.45 4.98
N GLU A 321 -6.76 13.21 6.04
CA GLU A 321 -7.31 12.83 7.36
C GLU A 321 -8.20 13.92 7.96
N ARG A 322 -7.76 15.19 7.93
CA ARG A 322 -8.60 16.32 8.37
C ARG A 322 -9.91 16.38 7.58
N ALA A 323 -9.84 16.20 6.27
CA ALA A 323 -11.02 16.15 5.42
C ALA A 323 -11.94 14.96 5.77
N LEU A 324 -11.37 13.78 6.07
CA LEU A 324 -12.12 12.59 6.47
C LEU A 324 -12.78 12.73 7.85
N ASP A 325 -12.16 13.45 8.77
CA ASP A 325 -12.77 13.74 10.07
C ASP A 325 -13.97 14.69 9.93
N LEU A 326 -13.89 15.68 9.04
CA LEU A 326 -15.07 16.48 8.68
C LEU A 326 -16.15 15.66 8.00
N ILE A 327 -15.78 14.77 7.07
CA ILE A 327 -16.74 13.86 6.42
C ILE A 327 -17.36 12.92 7.47
N TRP A 328 -16.63 12.53 8.52
CA TRP A 328 -17.20 11.73 9.58
C TRP A 328 -18.22 12.52 10.41
N LEU A 329 -17.96 13.80 10.64
CA LEU A 329 -18.89 14.67 11.35
C LEU A 329 -20.12 15.07 10.51
N LYS A 330 -19.92 15.43 9.24
CA LYS A 330 -20.90 16.10 8.36
C LYS A 330 -21.13 15.41 7.01
N GLY A 331 -20.65 14.18 6.80
CA GLY A 331 -20.81 13.42 5.54
C GLY A 331 -22.14 12.69 5.40
N MET A 332 -23.00 12.72 6.42
CA MET A 332 -24.33 12.10 6.38
C MET A 332 -25.33 13.05 5.69
N LEU A 333 -25.14 13.23 4.37
CA LEU A 333 -25.81 14.26 3.58
C LEU A 333 -27.30 13.95 3.36
N LEU A 334 -28.20 14.82 3.82
CA LEU A 334 -29.64 14.75 3.55
C LEU A 334 -29.99 15.11 2.10
N LYS A 335 -29.01 15.48 1.28
CA LYS A 335 -29.20 15.80 -0.14
C LYS A 335 -29.51 14.54 -0.98
N GLY A 336 -29.11 13.35 -0.54
CA GLY A 336 -29.48 12.10 -1.20
C GLY A 336 -28.46 10.97 -1.04
N PRO A 337 -28.70 9.82 -1.70
CA PRO A 337 -27.89 8.62 -1.56
C PRO A 337 -26.67 8.56 -2.51
N GLY A 338 -26.63 9.39 -3.55
CA GLY A 338 -25.65 9.31 -4.64
C GLY A 338 -24.20 9.64 -4.28
N ILE A 339 -23.32 9.57 -5.27
CA ILE A 339 -21.86 9.71 -5.09
C ILE A 339 -21.35 11.16 -5.21
N CYS A 340 -22.05 12.04 -5.93
CA CYS A 340 -21.58 13.41 -6.15
C CYS A 340 -21.67 14.27 -4.88
N HIS A 341 -22.83 14.19 -4.24
CA HIS A 341 -23.21 15.02 -3.10
C HIS A 341 -24.20 14.28 -2.19
N GLY A 342 -23.93 12.99 -1.97
CA GLY A 342 -24.69 12.10 -1.12
C GLY A 342 -23.80 11.17 -0.30
N VAL A 343 -24.45 10.34 0.53
CA VAL A 343 -23.78 9.50 1.53
C VAL A 343 -22.85 8.46 0.89
N ALA A 344 -23.18 7.92 -0.30
CA ALA A 344 -22.29 6.99 -0.99
C ALA A 344 -20.96 7.65 -1.38
N GLY A 345 -20.96 8.94 -1.72
CA GLY A 345 -19.74 9.71 -2.02
C GLY A 345 -18.83 9.85 -0.80
N SER A 346 -19.42 10.15 0.36
CA SER A 346 -18.73 10.15 1.65
C SER A 346 -18.19 8.76 2.01
N GLY A 347 -18.96 7.71 1.76
CA GLY A 347 -18.51 6.31 1.90
C GLY A 347 -17.30 5.98 1.03
N TYR A 348 -17.29 6.43 -0.23
CA TYR A 348 -16.16 6.25 -1.13
C TYR A 348 -14.88 6.95 -0.64
N ALA A 349 -14.97 8.16 -0.08
CA ALA A 349 -13.79 8.83 0.48
C ALA A 349 -13.13 7.98 1.58
N PHE A 350 -13.92 7.40 2.48
CA PHE A 350 -13.41 6.48 3.49
C PHE A 350 -12.84 5.19 2.90
N LEU A 351 -13.54 4.60 1.93
CA LEU A 351 -13.12 3.36 1.28
C LEU A 351 -11.80 3.54 0.52
N LEU A 352 -11.63 4.65 -0.20
CA LEU A 352 -10.40 4.97 -0.93
C LEU A 352 -9.22 5.20 0.02
N TYR A 353 -9.45 5.90 1.13
CA TYR A 353 -8.40 6.10 2.14
C TYR A 353 -8.04 4.79 2.87
N TYR A 354 -9.02 3.93 3.13
CA TYR A 354 -8.77 2.57 3.61
C TYR A 354 -7.95 1.75 2.59
N ARG A 355 -8.23 1.86 1.29
CA ARG A 355 -7.44 1.18 0.25
C ARG A 355 -5.99 1.63 0.23
N LEU A 356 -5.74 2.92 0.54
CA LEU A 356 -4.40 3.49 0.62
C LEU A 356 -3.65 3.06 1.89
N THR A 357 -4.32 3.10 3.05
CA THR A 357 -3.65 3.00 4.38
C THR A 357 -3.85 1.66 5.07
N HIS A 358 -4.88 0.90 4.66
CA HIS A 358 -5.39 -0.28 5.36
C HIS A 358 -5.83 -0.04 6.81
N HIS A 359 -6.05 1.22 7.21
CA HIS A 359 -6.55 1.57 8.53
C HIS A 359 -8.04 1.20 8.67
N GLN A 360 -8.32 0.16 9.45
CA GLN A 360 -9.63 -0.49 9.54
C GLN A 360 -10.77 0.48 9.94
N ARG A 361 -10.47 1.51 10.73
CA ARG A 361 -11.45 2.55 11.11
C ARG A 361 -12.16 3.17 9.91
N TYR A 362 -11.47 3.35 8.78
CA TYR A 362 -12.09 3.95 7.61
C TYR A 362 -12.95 2.95 6.83
N LEU A 363 -12.61 1.66 6.83
CA LEU A 363 -13.52 0.64 6.31
C LEU A 363 -14.80 0.56 7.17
N GLU A 364 -14.67 0.68 8.48
CA GLU A 364 -15.83 0.74 9.39
C GLU A 364 -16.69 1.98 9.13
N ARG A 365 -16.07 3.16 8.97
CA ARG A 365 -16.78 4.39 8.59
C ARG A 365 -17.50 4.24 7.23
N ALA A 366 -16.88 3.59 6.25
CA ALA A 366 -17.53 3.26 4.97
C ALA A 366 -18.74 2.32 5.16
N LYS A 367 -18.60 1.28 6.00
CA LYS A 367 -19.73 0.39 6.35
C LYS A 367 -20.86 1.12 7.08
N CYS A 368 -20.55 2.09 7.93
CA CYS A 368 -21.55 2.95 8.56
C CYS A 368 -22.33 3.79 7.53
N CYS A 369 -21.66 4.30 6.48
CA CYS A 369 -22.36 4.95 5.36
C CYS A 369 -23.32 3.98 4.65
N ALA A 370 -22.93 2.72 4.43
CA ALA A 370 -23.80 1.69 3.86
C ALA A 370 -25.02 1.40 4.74
N LEU A 371 -24.82 1.24 6.05
CA LEU A 371 -25.92 1.07 7.02
C LEU A 371 -26.89 2.25 6.99
N LEU A 372 -26.38 3.48 6.94
CA LEU A 372 -27.22 4.67 6.88
C LEU A 372 -28.08 4.68 5.62
N LEU A 373 -27.51 4.37 4.47
CA LEU A 373 -28.22 4.30 3.18
C LEU A 373 -29.40 3.30 3.19
N SER A 374 -29.25 2.22 3.96
CA SER A 374 -30.30 1.20 4.12
C SER A 374 -31.31 1.50 5.24
N GLY A 375 -31.06 2.50 6.09
CA GLY A 375 -31.90 2.83 7.24
C GLY A 375 -33.17 3.60 6.86
N ASP A 376 -34.30 3.22 7.48
CA ASP A 376 -35.61 3.85 7.23
C ASP A 376 -35.61 5.35 7.56
N GLU A 377 -34.90 5.76 8.61
CA GLU A 377 -34.81 7.16 9.01
C GLU A 377 -34.15 8.01 7.92
N PHE A 378 -33.04 7.53 7.34
CA PHE A 378 -32.38 8.22 6.24
C PHE A 378 -33.29 8.27 5.01
N ARG A 379 -33.93 7.15 4.65
CA ARG A 379 -34.86 7.10 3.51
C ARG A 379 -36.05 8.06 3.67
N ALA A 380 -36.54 8.26 4.90
CA ALA A 380 -37.63 9.19 5.19
C ALA A 380 -37.22 10.67 5.17
N ARG A 381 -35.97 10.98 5.52
CA ARG A 381 -35.47 12.36 5.68
C ARG A 381 -34.67 12.87 4.49
N ALA A 382 -34.00 11.98 3.74
CA ALA A 382 -33.19 12.35 2.60
C ALA A 382 -34.08 12.90 1.48
N ARG A 383 -33.58 13.92 0.80
CA ARG A 383 -34.25 14.47 -0.38
C ARG A 383 -34.18 13.46 -1.52
N THR A 384 -35.28 13.34 -2.25
CA THR A 384 -35.28 12.65 -3.54
C THR A 384 -34.48 13.48 -4.54
N PRO A 385 -33.41 12.93 -5.14
CA PRO A 385 -32.63 13.63 -6.16
C PRO A 385 -33.46 13.87 -7.43
N ASP A 386 -33.05 14.83 -8.25
CA ASP A 386 -33.74 15.14 -9.52
C ASP A 386 -33.69 13.94 -10.47
N ARG A 387 -32.61 13.15 -10.41
CA ARG A 387 -32.43 11.89 -11.14
C ARG A 387 -32.20 10.73 -10.18
N PRO A 388 -33.25 10.19 -9.53
CA PRO A 388 -33.13 9.29 -8.37
C PRO A 388 -32.44 7.95 -8.65
N HIS A 389 -32.38 7.53 -9.92
CA HIS A 389 -31.78 6.27 -10.34
C HIS A 389 -30.41 6.46 -11.01
N SER A 390 -29.95 7.70 -11.16
CA SER A 390 -28.70 7.98 -11.86
C SER A 390 -27.46 7.60 -11.05
N LEU A 391 -26.30 7.57 -11.71
CA LEU A 391 -25.04 7.21 -11.08
C LEU A 391 -24.58 8.27 -10.08
N TYR A 392 -24.56 9.55 -10.45
CA TYR A 392 -23.96 10.58 -9.59
C TYR A 392 -24.91 11.14 -8.54
N GLU A 393 -26.22 11.15 -8.78
CA GLU A 393 -27.21 11.67 -7.82
C GLU A 393 -27.99 10.57 -7.10
N GLY A 394 -28.18 9.42 -7.77
CA GLY A 394 -29.15 8.41 -7.39
C GLY A 394 -28.58 7.09 -6.89
N ILE A 395 -29.47 6.10 -6.81
CA ILE A 395 -29.18 4.77 -6.25
C ILE A 395 -28.23 3.92 -7.10
N ALA A 396 -28.00 4.25 -8.38
CA ALA A 396 -27.00 3.55 -9.19
C ALA A 396 -25.57 3.83 -8.65
N GLY A 397 -25.31 5.03 -8.13
CA GLY A 397 -24.06 5.33 -7.41
C GLY A 397 -23.93 4.54 -6.11
N THR A 398 -25.04 4.37 -5.39
CA THR A 398 -25.10 3.52 -4.20
C THR A 398 -24.79 2.07 -4.53
N VAL A 399 -25.33 1.53 -5.63
CA VAL A 399 -25.00 0.18 -6.11
C VAL A 399 -23.50 0.04 -6.36
N CYS A 400 -22.87 0.99 -7.07
CA CYS A 400 -21.41 0.96 -7.26
C CYS A 400 -20.66 0.95 -5.93
N PHE A 401 -21.05 1.80 -4.98
CA PHE A 401 -20.43 1.87 -3.67
C PHE A 401 -20.56 0.55 -2.89
N LEU A 402 -21.75 -0.05 -2.84
CA LEU A 402 -21.97 -1.33 -2.16
C LEU A 402 -21.19 -2.47 -2.86
N CYS A 403 -21.14 -2.47 -4.19
CA CYS A 403 -20.32 -3.41 -4.95
C CYS A 403 -18.83 -3.31 -4.59
N ASP A 404 -18.30 -2.09 -4.54
CA ASP A 404 -16.90 -1.83 -4.16
C ASP A 404 -16.61 -2.12 -2.67
N LEU A 405 -17.63 -2.08 -1.81
CA LEU A 405 -17.50 -2.35 -0.38
C LEU A 405 -17.44 -3.85 -0.05
N VAL A 406 -18.01 -4.72 -0.90
CA VAL A 406 -17.86 -6.18 -0.79
C VAL A 406 -16.42 -6.62 -1.06
N GLU A 407 -15.73 -5.95 -1.98
CA GLU A 407 -14.31 -6.16 -2.24
C GLU A 407 -13.49 -4.91 -1.88
N PRO A 408 -13.34 -4.59 -0.58
CA PRO A 408 -12.83 -3.30 -0.17
C PRO A 408 -11.36 -3.07 -0.55
N ASN A 409 -10.60 -4.14 -0.85
CA ASN A 409 -9.20 -4.07 -1.30
C ASN A 409 -9.04 -4.07 -2.83
N SER A 410 -10.11 -4.30 -3.61
CA SER A 410 -10.01 -4.37 -5.07
C SER A 410 -10.06 -2.98 -5.71
N ALA A 411 -9.04 -2.63 -6.49
CA ALA A 411 -9.03 -1.41 -7.31
C ALA A 411 -9.68 -1.68 -8.69
N HIS A 412 -11.01 -1.80 -8.74
CA HIS A 412 -11.86 -1.84 -9.96
C HIS A 412 -11.65 -3.01 -10.97
N SER A 413 -12.78 -3.43 -11.55
CA SER A 413 -13.06 -4.45 -12.59
C SER A 413 -11.95 -5.43 -13.02
N ARG A 414 -12.00 -6.66 -12.50
CA ARG A 414 -11.41 -7.84 -13.13
C ARG A 414 -12.23 -8.29 -14.36
N HIS A 415 -11.98 -7.72 -15.53
CA HIS A 415 -12.44 -8.33 -16.79
C HIS A 415 -11.25 -8.51 -17.74
N SER A 416 -10.42 -9.51 -17.46
CA SER A 416 -9.72 -10.29 -18.49
C SER A 416 -8.96 -11.48 -17.86
N SER A 417 -9.47 -12.69 -18.09
CA SER A 417 -8.73 -13.87 -18.55
C SER A 417 -9.66 -15.08 -18.50
N SER A 418 -9.82 -15.70 -19.66
CA SER A 418 -10.62 -16.88 -19.93
C SER A 418 -10.05 -18.14 -19.26
N SER A 419 -10.94 -19.10 -19.00
CA SER A 419 -10.70 -20.50 -18.60
C SER A 419 -10.29 -20.77 -17.15
N ARG A 420 -11.29 -21.04 -16.29
CA ARG A 420 -11.24 -22.21 -15.40
C ARG A 420 -12.62 -22.86 -15.35
N ARG A 421 -12.68 -24.08 -15.91
CA ARG A 421 -13.84 -24.97 -15.88
C ARG A 421 -14.29 -25.24 -14.45
N ALA A 422 -15.61 -25.42 -14.35
CA ALA A 422 -16.36 -25.82 -13.17
C ALA A 422 -15.72 -26.94 -12.35
N LEU A 423 -15.77 -26.78 -11.02
CA LEU A 423 -16.00 -27.86 -10.05
C LEU A 423 -16.79 -27.30 -8.86
N SER A 424 -17.78 -28.07 -8.44
CA SER A 424 -18.97 -27.71 -7.68
C SER A 424 -18.80 -27.43 -6.18
N MET A 425 -19.64 -26.52 -5.69
CA MET A 425 -20.34 -26.46 -4.39
C MET A 425 -19.74 -27.19 -3.16
N SER A 426 -19.31 -26.41 -2.15
CA SER A 426 -19.99 -26.29 -0.83
C SER A 426 -19.07 -25.64 0.22
N ARG A 427 -19.60 -24.61 0.91
CA ARG A 427 -19.30 -24.11 2.28
C ARG A 427 -19.03 -22.58 2.41
N PRO A 428 -19.44 -21.97 3.53
CA PRO A 428 -19.83 -20.56 3.62
C PRO A 428 -18.64 -19.59 3.79
N SER A 429 -18.74 -18.39 3.21
CA SER A 429 -17.68 -17.37 3.19
C SER A 429 -17.45 -16.72 4.57
N ARG A 430 -16.61 -17.35 5.39
CA ARG A 430 -15.78 -16.65 6.38
C ARG A 430 -14.60 -16.02 5.61
N ARG A 431 -14.14 -14.81 6.02
CA ARG A 431 -12.80 -14.33 5.61
C ARG A 431 -11.81 -15.50 5.79
N PRO A 432 -10.93 -15.79 4.83
CA PRO A 432 -9.86 -16.75 5.09
C PRO A 432 -9.03 -16.19 6.24
N ALA A 433 -8.84 -16.99 7.29
CA ALA A 433 -8.03 -16.62 8.44
C ALA A 433 -6.64 -16.16 7.97
N ARG A 434 -5.93 -15.33 8.74
CA ARG A 434 -4.55 -14.94 8.38
C ARG A 434 -3.57 -16.12 8.42
N TYR A 435 -3.94 -17.16 9.15
CA TYR A 435 -3.18 -18.39 9.35
C TYR A 435 -4.04 -19.62 9.16
N PHE A 436 -3.40 -20.69 8.72
CA PHE A 436 -3.95 -22.03 8.80
C PHE A 436 -3.88 -22.52 10.26
N PRO A 437 -4.80 -23.40 10.68
CA PRO A 437 -4.59 -24.18 11.89
C PRO A 437 -3.26 -24.92 11.82
N ASN A 438 -2.47 -24.87 12.88
CA ASN A 438 -1.22 -25.63 12.93
C ASN A 438 -1.52 -27.13 13.01
N PRO A 439 -1.17 -27.93 11.99
CA PRO A 439 -1.49 -29.37 11.96
C PRO A 439 -0.78 -30.15 13.07
N TYR A 440 0.30 -29.61 13.63
CA TYR A 440 1.09 -30.24 14.68
C TYR A 440 0.81 -29.67 16.07
N PHE A 441 -0.23 -28.84 16.23
CA PHE A 441 -0.49 -28.09 17.47
C PHE A 441 -0.50 -28.97 18.74
N GLN A 442 -1.06 -30.18 18.67
CA GLN A 442 -1.12 -31.11 19.80
C GLN A 442 0.07 -32.08 19.91
N ASN A 443 0.86 -32.24 18.84
CA ASN A 443 1.97 -33.20 18.81
C ASN A 443 3.07 -32.72 17.84
N ALA A 444 3.99 -31.91 18.37
CA ALA A 444 5.14 -31.43 17.60
C ALA A 444 6.09 -32.56 17.18
N SER A 445 6.20 -33.63 17.97
CA SER A 445 7.10 -34.76 17.67
C SER A 445 6.72 -35.47 16.37
N GLN A 446 5.44 -35.49 15.99
CA GLN A 446 4.99 -36.07 14.72
C GLN A 446 5.56 -35.33 13.50
N GLY A 447 5.43 -33.99 13.47
CA GLY A 447 5.96 -33.16 12.39
C GLY A 447 7.48 -33.09 12.40
N ALA A 448 8.09 -33.17 13.58
CA ALA A 448 9.53 -33.15 13.74
C ALA A 448 10.21 -34.45 13.29
N ALA A 449 9.58 -35.61 13.49
CA ALA A 449 10.18 -36.93 13.25
C ALA A 449 10.66 -37.16 11.81
N GLN A 450 9.98 -36.58 10.82
CA GLN A 450 10.38 -36.73 9.40
C GLN A 450 11.52 -35.80 8.99
N VAL A 451 11.79 -34.72 9.73
CA VAL A 451 12.77 -33.69 9.37
C VAL A 451 14.15 -34.07 9.88
N ASN A 452 14.78 -34.98 9.15
CA ASN A 452 16.19 -35.33 9.27
C ASN A 452 17.00 -34.72 8.12
N GLU A 453 18.33 -34.85 8.17
CA GLU A 453 19.22 -34.27 7.15
C GLU A 453 18.91 -34.76 5.72
N ASN A 454 18.57 -36.04 5.54
CA ASN A 454 18.22 -36.57 4.22
C ASN A 454 16.96 -35.91 3.67
N TRP A 455 15.93 -35.73 4.50
CA TRP A 455 14.71 -35.01 4.13
C TRP A 455 15.00 -33.54 3.80
N LEU A 456 15.81 -32.87 4.62
CA LEU A 456 16.23 -31.48 4.38
C LEU A 456 16.94 -31.34 3.04
N ARG A 457 17.86 -32.25 2.71
CA ARG A 457 18.53 -32.29 1.40
C ARG A 457 17.54 -32.48 0.25
N GLN A 458 16.56 -33.38 0.39
CA GLN A 458 15.56 -33.61 -0.65
C GLN A 458 14.70 -32.36 -0.92
N GLU A 459 14.17 -31.73 0.13
CA GLU A 459 13.35 -30.50 -0.03
C GLU A 459 14.19 -29.30 -0.47
N ALA A 460 15.41 -29.15 0.05
CA ALA A 460 16.33 -28.10 -0.38
C ALA A 460 16.66 -28.22 -1.88
N THR A 461 16.85 -29.44 -2.40
CA THR A 461 17.10 -29.68 -3.83
C THR A 461 15.96 -29.14 -4.68
N LYS A 462 14.69 -29.39 -4.29
CA LYS A 462 13.52 -28.87 -5.02
C LYS A 462 13.49 -27.35 -5.07
N LEU A 463 13.83 -26.68 -3.96
CA LEU A 463 13.89 -25.22 -3.91
C LEU A 463 15.05 -24.67 -4.74
N ILE A 464 16.23 -25.30 -4.68
CA ILE A 464 17.41 -24.93 -5.49
C ILE A 464 17.10 -25.05 -6.97
N ASP A 465 16.47 -26.14 -7.40
CA ASP A 465 16.09 -26.36 -8.80
C ASP A 465 15.08 -25.32 -9.28
N SER A 466 14.10 -24.97 -8.43
CA SER A 466 13.12 -23.93 -8.72
C SER A 466 13.77 -22.55 -8.88
N ILE A 467 14.67 -22.17 -7.98
CA ILE A 467 15.38 -20.89 -8.01
C ILE A 467 16.35 -20.84 -9.21
N SER A 468 17.15 -21.89 -9.40
CA SER A 468 18.18 -21.94 -10.44
C SER A 468 17.59 -22.07 -11.85
N GLY A 469 16.41 -22.69 -11.97
CA GLY A 469 15.70 -22.86 -13.23
C GLY A 469 14.86 -21.65 -13.66
N ARG A 470 14.71 -20.63 -12.79
CA ARG A 470 13.89 -19.46 -13.10
C ARG A 470 14.58 -18.54 -14.12
N ARG A 471 13.78 -17.75 -14.83
CA ARG A 471 14.26 -16.65 -15.67
C ARG A 471 13.87 -15.32 -15.03
N PRO A 472 14.81 -14.54 -14.46
CA PRO A 472 14.47 -13.28 -13.83
C PRO A 472 13.90 -12.26 -14.82
N ALA A 473 12.83 -11.58 -14.43
CA ALA A 473 12.27 -10.44 -15.13
C ALA A 473 13.10 -9.17 -14.88
N GLU A 474 12.83 -8.09 -15.63
CA GLU A 474 13.53 -6.80 -15.45
C GLU A 474 13.37 -6.27 -14.01
N ASP A 475 12.16 -6.37 -13.46
CA ASP A 475 11.84 -5.87 -12.11
C ASP A 475 12.57 -6.63 -10.99
N ASP A 476 12.96 -7.90 -11.24
CA ASP A 476 13.64 -8.75 -10.25
C ASP A 476 15.07 -8.28 -9.93
N TYR A 477 15.62 -7.34 -10.71
CA TYR A 477 16.96 -6.77 -10.45
C TYR A 477 16.91 -5.55 -9.52
N HIS A 478 15.73 -5.21 -8.98
CA HIS A 478 15.52 -4.10 -8.06
C HIS A 478 15.14 -4.58 -6.65
N GLY A 479 15.21 -3.69 -5.64
CA GLY A 479 14.82 -4.01 -4.25
C GLY A 479 15.87 -4.73 -3.39
N GLY A 480 17.16 -4.51 -3.68
CA GLY A 480 18.28 -5.01 -2.87
C GLY A 480 18.31 -6.53 -2.77
N ALA A 481 18.78 -7.06 -1.63
CA ALA A 481 18.70 -8.47 -1.30
C ALA A 481 17.29 -8.91 -0.87
N TYR A 482 16.42 -7.96 -0.52
CA TYR A 482 15.10 -8.26 0.04
C TYR A 482 14.23 -9.01 -0.98
N VAL A 483 14.04 -8.42 -2.18
CA VAL A 483 13.27 -9.00 -3.29
C VAL A 483 14.09 -9.27 -4.56
N GLY A 484 15.33 -8.77 -4.63
CA GLY A 484 16.14 -8.85 -5.84
C GLY A 484 16.92 -10.17 -6.02
N VAL A 485 17.38 -10.41 -7.25
CA VAL A 485 18.08 -11.67 -7.65
C VAL A 485 19.32 -12.02 -6.82
N ALA A 486 20.01 -11.05 -6.21
CA ALA A 486 21.12 -11.31 -5.30
C ALA A 486 20.66 -12.06 -4.05
N GLY A 487 19.44 -11.78 -3.58
CA GLY A 487 18.78 -12.54 -2.52
C GLY A 487 18.50 -13.99 -2.92
N ASP A 488 18.06 -14.22 -4.16
CA ASP A 488 17.87 -15.57 -4.72
C ASP A 488 19.19 -16.34 -4.71
N GLY A 489 20.24 -15.68 -5.24
CA GLY A 489 21.61 -16.18 -5.26
C GLY A 489 22.11 -16.52 -3.86
N TYR A 490 21.89 -15.63 -2.89
CA TYR A 490 22.26 -15.86 -1.50
C TYR A 490 21.60 -17.11 -0.92
N GLY A 491 20.30 -17.33 -1.18
CA GLY A 491 19.61 -18.56 -0.78
C GLY A 491 20.30 -19.82 -1.30
N VAL A 492 20.65 -19.84 -2.59
CA VAL A 492 21.38 -20.97 -3.22
C VAL A 492 22.79 -21.11 -2.65
N PHE A 493 23.51 -20.01 -2.42
CA PHE A 493 24.81 -20.04 -1.78
C PHE A 493 24.76 -20.69 -0.39
N ARG A 494 23.74 -20.36 0.41
CA ARG A 494 23.56 -20.93 1.76
C ARG A 494 23.30 -22.43 1.75
N ALA A 495 22.81 -22.98 0.62
CA ALA A 495 22.71 -24.42 0.44
C ALA A 495 24.06 -25.14 0.44
N SER A 496 25.20 -24.46 0.31
CA SER A 496 26.53 -25.06 0.46
C SER A 496 26.75 -25.71 1.84
N ARG A 497 26.04 -25.25 2.88
CA ARG A 497 26.05 -25.87 4.20
C ARG A 497 25.48 -27.29 4.18
N LEU A 498 24.40 -27.49 3.42
CA LEU A 498 23.80 -28.80 3.19
C LEU A 498 24.53 -29.59 2.12
N PHE A 499 25.11 -28.94 1.11
CA PHE A 499 25.78 -29.61 -0.01
C PHE A 499 27.22 -29.09 -0.17
N PRO A 500 28.15 -29.46 0.73
CA PRO A 500 29.54 -29.01 0.66
C PRO A 500 30.20 -29.35 -0.68
N GLU A 501 29.81 -30.47 -1.29
CA GLU A 501 30.30 -30.92 -2.59
C GLU A 501 29.89 -30.03 -3.77
N LYS A 502 28.86 -29.18 -3.60
CA LYS A 502 28.40 -28.21 -4.61
C LYS A 502 28.78 -26.77 -4.27
N SER A 503 29.60 -26.55 -3.24
CA SER A 503 29.95 -25.22 -2.73
C SER A 503 30.45 -24.27 -3.82
N ASP A 504 31.36 -24.72 -4.68
CA ASP A 504 31.88 -23.91 -5.79
C ASP A 504 30.81 -23.53 -6.82
N GLN A 505 29.90 -24.46 -7.13
CA GLN A 505 28.81 -24.24 -8.07
C GLN A 505 27.83 -23.20 -7.52
N PHE A 506 27.43 -23.33 -6.27
CA PHE A 506 26.49 -22.45 -5.60
C PHE A 506 27.07 -21.05 -5.35
N THR A 507 28.35 -20.98 -4.94
CA THR A 507 29.09 -19.72 -4.83
C THR A 507 29.15 -19.00 -6.17
N SER A 508 29.49 -19.73 -7.24
CA SER A 508 29.55 -19.15 -8.58
C SER A 508 28.18 -18.69 -9.08
N PHE A 509 27.09 -19.41 -8.74
CA PHE A 509 25.73 -18.99 -9.05
C PHE A 509 25.36 -17.69 -8.35
N ALA A 510 25.60 -17.59 -7.04
CA ALA A 510 25.29 -16.41 -6.26
C ALA A 510 26.06 -15.18 -6.73
N LEU A 511 27.37 -15.32 -6.99
CA LEU A 511 28.19 -14.23 -7.51
C LEU A 511 27.71 -13.75 -8.89
N ARG A 512 27.25 -14.66 -9.76
CA ARG A 512 26.63 -14.26 -11.05
C ARG A 512 25.34 -13.45 -10.85
N MET A 513 24.49 -13.84 -9.89
CA MET A 513 23.27 -13.07 -9.60
C MET A 513 23.58 -11.69 -9.03
N VAL A 514 24.56 -11.60 -8.12
CA VAL A 514 25.10 -10.34 -7.59
C VAL A 514 25.60 -9.44 -8.73
N GLU A 515 26.45 -9.96 -9.61
CA GLU A 515 26.98 -9.20 -10.76
C GLU A 515 25.87 -8.74 -11.70
N ALA A 516 24.91 -9.61 -12.00
CA ALA A 516 23.78 -9.28 -12.86
C ALA A 516 22.93 -8.15 -12.25
N GLN A 517 22.65 -8.22 -10.95
CA GLN A 517 21.91 -7.18 -10.24
C GLN A 517 22.66 -5.85 -10.25
N LEU A 518 23.97 -5.85 -9.95
CA LEU A 518 24.79 -4.64 -9.96
C LEU A 518 24.84 -3.99 -11.36
N ARG A 519 24.97 -4.79 -12.44
CA ARG A 519 24.97 -4.28 -13.82
C ARG A 519 23.63 -3.66 -14.23
N LYS A 520 22.52 -4.37 -14.00
CA LYS A 520 21.17 -3.89 -14.36
C LYS A 520 20.74 -2.67 -13.55
N SER A 521 21.19 -2.62 -12.31
CA SER A 521 21.09 -1.48 -11.42
C SER A 521 21.74 -0.18 -11.94
N GLN A 522 22.70 -0.27 -12.86
CA GLN A 522 23.43 0.86 -13.47
C GLN A 522 22.84 1.29 -14.83
N SER A 523 22.30 0.36 -15.63
CA SER A 523 21.80 0.64 -16.98
C SER A 523 20.51 1.45 -17.04
N ALA A 524 19.79 1.60 -15.92
CA ALA A 524 18.62 2.47 -15.83
C ALA A 524 18.92 3.99 -15.90
N VAL A 525 20.19 4.36 -16.14
CA VAL A 525 20.66 5.77 -16.17
C VAL A 525 21.32 6.17 -17.51
N PHE A 526 21.60 5.25 -18.44
CA PHE A 526 22.26 5.58 -19.72
C PHE A 526 21.58 4.95 -20.94
N SER A 527 21.33 5.78 -21.96
CA SER A 527 20.87 5.37 -23.30
C SER A 527 21.98 4.62 -24.06
N ALA A 528 21.57 3.73 -24.98
CA ALA A 528 22.41 2.76 -25.68
C ALA A 528 23.56 3.31 -26.56
N CYS A 529 23.72 4.63 -26.70
CA CYS A 529 24.75 5.22 -27.57
C CYS A 529 26.17 5.28 -26.95
N ASP A 530 26.34 5.18 -25.64
CA ASP A 530 27.66 5.42 -25.00
C ASP A 530 28.49 4.15 -24.74
N LEU A 531 27.95 2.96 -25.06
CA LEU A 531 28.54 1.67 -24.71
C LEU A 531 29.72 1.23 -25.59
N ALA A 532 29.99 1.91 -26.71
CA ALA A 532 31.04 1.50 -27.65
C ALA A 532 32.44 2.07 -27.34
N LEU A 533 32.57 3.11 -26.51
CA LEU A 533 33.84 3.84 -26.33
C LEU A 533 34.60 3.56 -25.02
N TYR A 534 34.05 2.78 -24.07
CA TYR A 534 34.55 2.78 -22.69
C TYR A 534 35.03 1.41 -22.15
N ARG A 535 35.85 0.69 -22.95
CA ARG A 535 36.35 -0.66 -22.62
C ARG A 535 37.67 -0.75 -21.82
N ARG A 536 38.16 0.31 -21.17
CA ARG A 536 39.42 0.24 -20.41
C ARG A 536 39.44 1.10 -19.13
N ARG A 537 38.99 0.53 -18.00
CA ARG A 537 39.53 0.65 -16.61
C ARG A 537 38.49 0.18 -15.59
N ASN A 538 38.93 -0.59 -14.59
CA ASN A 538 38.11 -1.27 -13.57
C ASN A 538 37.57 -0.36 -12.43
N ASP A 539 37.58 0.97 -12.58
CA ASP A 539 37.19 1.92 -11.52
C ASP A 539 35.72 2.44 -11.60
N PHE A 540 34.89 1.92 -12.51
CA PHE A 540 33.61 2.57 -12.89
C PHE A 540 32.31 1.95 -12.36
N LEU A 541 32.33 1.07 -11.35
CA LEU A 541 31.11 0.36 -10.93
C LEU A 541 30.10 1.18 -10.07
N PHE A 542 30.36 2.45 -9.66
CA PHE A 542 29.52 3.07 -8.63
C PHE A 542 29.28 4.60 -8.70
N GLN A 543 29.54 5.28 -9.82
CA GLN A 543 29.49 6.75 -9.84
C GLN A 543 28.12 7.42 -10.06
N SER A 544 27.01 6.69 -10.27
CA SER A 544 25.71 7.30 -10.63
C SER A 544 24.63 7.29 -9.53
N ARG A 545 24.94 6.86 -8.29
CA ARG A 545 23.95 6.77 -7.19
C ARG A 545 24.23 7.80 -6.11
N SER A 546 23.17 8.40 -5.55
CA SER A 546 23.35 9.22 -4.35
C SER A 546 23.89 8.33 -3.21
N PRO A 547 24.89 8.79 -2.45
CA PRO A 547 25.43 8.02 -1.32
C PRO A 547 24.34 7.56 -0.32
N ALA A 548 23.27 8.34 -0.17
CA ALA A 548 22.12 7.99 0.65
C ALA A 548 21.40 6.73 0.16
N LYS A 549 21.11 6.61 -1.14
CA LYS A 549 20.51 5.40 -1.73
C LYS A 549 21.44 4.21 -1.64
N GLU A 550 22.74 4.43 -1.78
CA GLU A 550 23.72 3.37 -1.71
C GLU A 550 23.89 2.79 -0.30
N SER A 551 23.73 3.61 0.73
CA SER A 551 23.78 3.19 2.13
C SER A 551 22.57 2.38 2.60
N GLN A 552 21.50 2.28 1.79
CA GLN A 552 20.32 1.48 2.11
C GLN A 552 20.67 -0.02 2.11
N PHE A 553 20.26 -0.74 3.16
CA PHE A 553 20.66 -2.14 3.35
C PHE A 553 19.75 -3.14 2.62
N LEU A 554 18.72 -3.68 3.27
CA LEU A 554 17.94 -4.81 2.75
C LEU A 554 17.23 -4.47 1.43
N LEU A 555 16.66 -3.26 1.31
CA LEU A 555 16.03 -2.78 0.07
C LEU A 555 17.00 -2.13 -0.92
N GLY A 556 18.26 -1.97 -0.53
CA GLY A 556 19.24 -1.16 -1.24
C GLY A 556 20.47 -1.90 -1.74
N PRO A 557 21.39 -1.18 -2.39
CA PRO A 557 22.58 -1.75 -3.02
C PRO A 557 23.58 -2.33 -2.01
N LEU A 558 23.57 -1.83 -0.76
CA LEU A 558 24.52 -2.26 0.25
C LEU A 558 24.39 -3.76 0.56
N SER A 559 23.16 -4.29 0.62
CA SER A 559 22.96 -5.72 0.85
C SER A 559 23.51 -6.59 -0.29
N VAL A 560 23.49 -6.11 -1.54
CA VAL A 560 24.07 -6.82 -2.69
C VAL A 560 25.60 -6.92 -2.55
N LEU A 561 26.25 -5.83 -2.10
CA LEU A 561 27.69 -5.83 -1.81
C LEU A 561 28.05 -6.71 -0.61
N VAL A 562 27.23 -6.67 0.45
CA VAL A 562 27.42 -7.55 1.62
C VAL A 562 27.30 -9.02 1.22
N ILE A 563 26.32 -9.39 0.39
CA ILE A 563 26.20 -10.76 -0.15
C ILE A 563 27.46 -11.13 -0.94
N ARG A 564 27.94 -10.23 -1.82
CA ARG A 564 29.20 -10.44 -2.57
C ARG A 564 30.35 -10.78 -1.64
N ALA A 565 30.56 -9.96 -0.62
CA ALA A 565 31.63 -10.12 0.34
C ALA A 565 31.51 -11.41 1.17
N ILE A 566 30.29 -11.79 1.57
CA ILE A 566 30.03 -13.07 2.24
C ILE A 566 30.37 -14.25 1.33
N CYS A 567 29.88 -14.25 0.08
CA CYS A 567 30.15 -15.33 -0.88
C CYS A 567 31.65 -15.44 -1.21
N MET A 568 32.36 -14.31 -1.31
CA MET A 568 33.82 -14.30 -1.52
C MET A 568 34.56 -14.88 -0.31
N GLN A 569 34.21 -14.45 0.90
CA GLN A 569 34.88 -14.90 2.11
C GLN A 569 34.61 -16.38 2.39
N GLU A 570 33.34 -16.78 2.47
CA GLU A 570 32.97 -18.15 2.86
C GLU A 570 33.09 -19.15 1.70
N GLY A 571 32.87 -18.72 0.46
CA GLY A 571 32.84 -19.62 -0.71
C GLY A 571 34.14 -19.65 -1.52
N LYS A 572 34.97 -18.60 -1.47
CA LYS A 572 36.25 -18.52 -2.20
C LYS A 572 37.47 -18.33 -1.28
N ASN A 573 37.27 -18.22 0.04
CA ASN A 573 38.32 -17.84 0.98
C ASN A 573 39.09 -16.58 0.54
N ALA A 574 38.36 -15.60 0.01
CA ALA A 574 38.90 -14.38 -0.57
C ALA A 574 38.24 -13.16 0.06
N ARG A 575 39.07 -12.20 0.49
CA ARG A 575 38.59 -10.96 1.10
C ARG A 575 38.11 -9.97 0.04
N ASP A 576 36.87 -9.50 0.16
CA ASP A 576 36.32 -8.42 -0.67
C ASP A 576 36.66 -7.04 -0.07
N GLY A 577 37.88 -6.56 -0.32
CA GLY A 577 38.36 -5.27 0.16
C GLY A 577 37.61 -4.06 -0.43
N GLU A 578 37.00 -4.21 -1.61
CA GLU A 578 36.24 -3.15 -2.26
C GLU A 578 34.94 -2.85 -1.48
N THR A 579 34.20 -3.89 -1.09
CA THR A 579 32.98 -3.74 -0.28
C THR A 579 33.29 -3.06 1.07
N VAL A 580 34.36 -3.46 1.73
CA VAL A 580 34.80 -2.86 3.01
C VAL A 580 35.14 -1.38 2.82
N THR A 581 35.92 -1.06 1.79
CA THR A 581 36.27 0.33 1.45
C THR A 581 35.02 1.16 1.19
N ARG A 582 34.03 0.60 0.48
CA ARG A 582 32.80 1.30 0.15
C ARG A 582 31.93 1.59 1.37
N ILE A 583 31.81 0.62 2.29
CA ILE A 583 31.15 0.84 3.59
C ILE A 583 31.81 2.01 4.32
N GLY A 584 33.15 2.05 4.36
CA GLY A 584 33.91 3.16 4.96
C GLY A 584 33.63 4.53 4.35
N ALA A 585 33.36 4.59 3.03
CA ALA A 585 33.02 5.82 2.33
C ALA A 585 31.58 6.32 2.59
N LEU A 586 30.68 5.44 3.03
CA LEU A 586 29.27 5.77 3.28
C LEU A 586 29.00 6.30 4.68
N VAL A 587 29.91 6.09 5.63
CA VAL A 587 29.74 6.50 7.05
C VAL A 587 29.37 7.98 7.17
N ASP A 588 30.07 8.88 6.50
CA ASP A 588 29.81 10.32 6.60
C ASP A 588 28.44 10.72 6.03
N THR A 589 27.89 9.89 5.14
CA THR A 589 26.50 10.07 4.65
C THR A 589 25.50 9.63 5.71
N VAL A 590 25.72 8.46 6.31
CA VAL A 590 24.84 7.88 7.34
C VAL A 590 24.81 8.75 8.61
N LEU A 591 25.88 9.49 8.91
CA LEU A 591 25.94 10.41 10.04
C LEU A 591 25.10 11.70 9.86
N LYS A 592 24.66 12.02 8.63
CA LYS A 592 23.83 13.20 8.38
C LYS A 592 22.40 12.98 8.88
N THR A 593 21.82 14.02 9.47
CA THR A 593 20.40 14.01 9.87
C THR A 593 19.53 14.24 8.63
N GLY A 594 18.47 13.44 8.47
CA GLY A 594 17.61 13.48 7.28
C GLY A 594 18.29 12.95 6.02
N TYR A 595 19.26 12.03 6.16
CA TYR A 595 19.93 11.44 4.99
C TYR A 595 19.01 10.50 4.22
N GLN A 596 17.99 9.94 4.88
CA GLN A 596 16.87 9.25 4.24
C GLN A 596 15.61 10.14 4.29
N PRO A 597 14.81 10.18 3.22
CA PRO A 597 13.64 11.07 3.13
C PRO A 597 12.53 10.73 4.13
N ASN A 598 12.41 9.45 4.51
CA ASN A 598 11.24 8.95 5.25
C ASN A 598 11.57 8.41 6.63
N GLY A 599 12.81 8.53 7.09
CA GLY A 599 13.25 8.01 8.38
C GLY A 599 14.66 7.45 8.28
N ASP A 600 15.53 7.88 9.19
CA ASP A 600 16.95 7.62 9.08
C ASP A 600 17.39 6.29 9.70
N ASP A 601 16.61 5.70 10.63
CA ASP A 601 17.18 4.77 11.61
C ASP A 601 16.77 3.30 11.47
N GLU A 602 15.70 2.98 10.71
CA GLU A 602 15.14 1.61 10.67
C GLU A 602 16.01 0.56 9.92
N MET A 603 15.57 -0.70 9.91
CA MET A 603 16.38 -1.85 9.48
C MET A 603 16.54 -1.95 7.96
N LEU A 604 15.53 -1.56 7.16
CA LEU A 604 15.56 -1.85 5.73
C LEU A 604 16.48 -0.90 4.95
N VAL A 605 16.47 0.38 5.32
CA VAL A 605 17.12 1.49 4.62
C VAL A 605 17.90 2.44 5.54
N GLY A 606 17.64 2.38 6.85
CA GLY A 606 18.23 3.27 7.85
C GLY A 606 19.55 2.79 8.48
N ARG A 607 19.97 3.49 9.54
CA ARG A 607 21.21 3.26 10.29
C ARG A 607 21.26 1.87 10.92
N ALA A 608 20.14 1.35 11.42
CA ALA A 608 20.11 -0.02 11.94
C ALA A 608 20.43 -1.04 10.83
N GLY A 609 19.91 -0.84 9.61
CA GLY A 609 20.29 -1.65 8.46
C GLY A 609 21.77 -1.54 8.11
N PHE A 610 22.32 -0.33 8.17
CA PHE A 610 23.75 -0.11 7.94
C PHE A 610 24.62 -0.83 8.99
N LEU A 611 24.23 -0.79 10.26
CA LEU A 611 24.86 -1.54 11.34
C LEU A 611 24.74 -3.06 11.13
N ALA A 612 23.59 -3.55 10.65
CA ALA A 612 23.40 -4.96 10.29
C ALA A 612 24.36 -5.40 9.17
N ALA A 613 24.56 -4.57 8.14
CA ALA A 613 25.55 -4.82 7.08
C ALA A 613 26.96 -5.05 7.67
N ILE A 614 27.41 -4.17 8.55
CA ILE A 614 28.72 -4.28 9.21
C ILE A 614 28.78 -5.52 10.10
N LEU A 615 27.73 -5.79 10.87
CA LEU A 615 27.67 -6.93 11.77
C LEU A 615 27.81 -8.26 11.02
N ASN A 616 27.11 -8.42 9.89
CA ASN A 616 27.27 -9.61 9.03
C ASN A 616 28.73 -9.80 8.62
N LEU A 617 29.38 -8.74 8.14
CA LEU A 617 30.77 -8.82 7.68
C LEU A 617 31.75 -9.08 8.83
N ARG A 618 31.60 -8.43 9.99
CA ARG A 618 32.40 -8.72 11.19
C ARG A 618 32.27 -10.19 11.60
N MET A 619 31.05 -10.74 11.58
CA MET A 619 30.81 -12.12 11.96
C MET A 619 31.39 -13.14 10.99
N VAL A 620 31.37 -12.84 9.69
CA VAL A 620 31.85 -13.72 8.62
C VAL A 620 33.37 -13.62 8.45
N MET A 621 33.92 -12.41 8.44
CA MET A 621 35.35 -12.17 8.23
C MET A 621 36.18 -12.28 9.52
N LYS A 622 35.55 -12.24 10.70
CA LYS A 622 36.20 -12.26 12.03
C LYS A 622 37.25 -11.15 12.20
N GLU A 623 37.03 -10.02 11.55
CA GLU A 623 37.91 -8.84 11.60
C GLU A 623 37.11 -7.55 11.82
N GLU A 624 37.83 -6.48 12.15
CA GLU A 624 37.27 -5.15 12.23
C GLU A 624 36.99 -4.60 10.81
N ILE A 625 35.71 -4.38 10.48
CA ILE A 625 35.28 -3.81 9.19
C ILE A 625 35.38 -2.28 9.18
N LEU A 626 35.10 -1.65 10.31
CA LEU A 626 35.26 -0.23 10.56
C LEU A 626 35.85 -0.05 11.96
N PRO A 627 36.73 0.96 12.17
CA PRO A 627 37.20 1.32 13.51
C PRO A 627 36.02 1.50 14.47
N ASP A 628 36.11 0.92 15.66
CA ASP A 628 35.08 1.06 16.70
C ASP A 628 34.72 2.52 17.01
N SER A 629 35.67 3.45 16.87
CA SER A 629 35.41 4.89 16.99
C SER A 629 34.40 5.40 15.95
N ARG A 630 34.47 4.92 14.70
CA ARG A 630 33.52 5.30 13.63
C ARG A 630 32.17 4.62 13.82
N LEU A 631 32.14 3.36 14.27
CA LEU A 631 30.89 2.69 14.60
C LEU A 631 30.17 3.36 15.76
N LYS A 632 30.93 3.75 16.79
CA LYS A 632 30.39 4.50 17.92
C LYS A 632 29.72 5.80 17.45
N MET A 633 30.29 6.53 16.49
CA MET A 633 29.63 7.72 15.93
C MET A 633 28.25 7.41 15.32
N ILE A 634 28.11 6.28 14.62
CA ILE A 634 26.81 5.86 14.04
C ILE A 634 25.83 5.49 15.15
N ILE A 635 26.26 4.72 16.14
CA ILE A 635 25.45 4.31 17.31
C ILE A 635 25.00 5.55 18.09
N ASP A 636 25.91 6.46 18.40
CA ASP A 636 25.62 7.72 19.09
C ASP A 636 24.61 8.55 18.28
N LYS A 637 24.68 8.50 16.94
CA LYS A 637 23.71 9.18 16.07
C LYS A 637 22.31 8.56 16.14
N VAL A 638 22.22 7.23 16.18
CA VAL A 638 20.94 6.51 16.37
C VAL A 638 20.33 6.85 17.73
N LEU A 639 21.14 6.90 18.79
CA LEU A 639 20.71 7.26 20.14
C LEU A 639 20.27 8.72 20.22
N GLU A 640 21.04 9.65 19.64
CA GLU A 640 20.70 11.08 19.56
C GLU A 640 19.36 11.28 18.85
N SER A 641 19.17 10.65 17.69
CA SER A 641 17.93 10.68 16.91
C SER A 641 16.75 10.19 17.75
N GLY A 642 16.87 9.02 18.37
CA GLY A 642 15.81 8.39 19.17
C GLY A 642 15.41 9.21 20.40
N ARG A 643 16.39 9.71 21.15
CA ARG A 643 16.17 10.59 22.31
C ARG A 643 15.49 11.89 21.91
N THR A 644 15.94 12.50 20.81
CA THR A 644 15.41 13.77 20.31
C THR A 644 13.97 13.60 19.86
N TYR A 645 13.69 12.54 19.11
CA TYR A 645 12.34 12.24 18.65
C TYR A 645 11.40 11.93 19.83
N SER A 646 11.81 11.06 20.77
CA SER A 646 11.05 10.72 21.96
C SER A 646 10.67 11.98 22.78
N ARG A 647 11.65 12.84 23.10
CA ARG A 647 11.38 14.08 23.84
C ARG A 647 10.42 15.02 23.09
N ARG A 648 10.63 15.20 21.79
CA ARG A 648 9.80 16.08 20.95
C ARG A 648 8.35 15.62 20.90
N HIS A 649 8.11 14.32 20.88
CA HIS A 649 6.77 13.73 20.76
C HIS A 649 6.18 13.27 22.09
N LYS A 650 6.89 13.51 23.20
CA LYS A 650 6.50 13.05 24.56
C LYS A 650 6.22 11.55 24.58
N SER A 651 7.06 10.78 23.89
CA SER A 651 6.92 9.34 23.82
C SER A 651 7.09 8.73 25.22
N PRO A 652 6.29 7.72 25.59
CA PRO A 652 6.49 6.97 26.83
C PRO A 652 7.77 6.12 26.83
N SER A 653 8.39 5.90 25.67
CA SER A 653 9.67 5.20 25.50
C SER A 653 10.84 6.19 25.45
N PRO A 654 11.96 5.97 26.18
CA PRO A 654 13.14 6.83 26.10
C PRO A 654 13.72 7.00 24.69
N LEU A 655 13.67 5.94 23.88
CA LEU A 655 14.01 5.96 22.46
C LEU A 655 12.74 5.69 21.65
N MET A 656 12.48 6.53 20.66
CA MET A 656 11.39 6.32 19.70
C MET A 656 11.80 6.87 18.34
N TYR A 657 11.25 6.30 17.27
CA TYR A 657 11.61 6.61 15.89
C TYR A 657 10.36 6.61 15.02
N GLN A 658 10.46 7.23 13.85
CA GLN A 658 9.41 7.15 12.83
C GLN A 658 9.97 6.76 11.48
N TYR A 659 9.17 6.01 10.74
CA TYR A 659 9.37 5.72 9.34
C TYR A 659 8.08 6.00 8.59
N TYR A 660 8.15 6.79 7.51
CA TYR A 660 6.99 7.31 6.78
C TYR A 660 5.92 7.95 7.68
N GLY A 661 6.31 8.69 8.72
CA GLY A 661 5.35 9.35 9.62
C GLY A 661 4.80 8.47 10.74
N THR A 662 5.12 7.18 10.75
CA THR A 662 4.56 6.20 11.67
C THR A 662 5.61 5.72 12.66
N GLU A 663 5.26 5.71 13.95
CA GLU A 663 6.06 5.10 15.01
C GLU A 663 5.88 3.57 14.98
N TYR A 664 6.51 2.93 14.00
CA TYR A 664 6.49 1.47 13.90
C TYR A 664 7.22 0.82 15.08
N LEU A 665 6.74 -0.34 15.50
CA LEU A 665 7.30 -1.10 16.61
C LEU A 665 8.07 -2.34 16.16
N GLY A 666 7.68 -2.96 15.03
CA GLY A 666 8.24 -4.23 14.56
C GLY A 666 9.71 -4.17 14.09
N ALA A 667 10.27 -5.34 13.76
CA ALA A 667 11.70 -5.49 13.50
C ALA A 667 12.17 -4.91 12.15
N ALA A 668 11.28 -4.73 11.17
CA ALA A 668 11.65 -4.20 9.86
C ALA A 668 11.75 -2.66 9.87
N HIS A 669 10.71 -1.99 10.35
CA HIS A 669 10.58 -0.53 10.20
C HIS A 669 10.61 0.24 11.51
N GLY A 670 10.75 -0.47 12.63
CA GLY A 670 10.37 0.06 13.93
C GLY A 670 11.39 -0.13 15.04
N LEU A 671 10.95 0.25 16.24
CA LEU A 671 11.76 0.26 17.45
C LEU A 671 12.49 -1.06 17.70
N MET A 672 11.86 -2.21 17.46
CA MET A 672 12.48 -3.51 17.76
C MET A 672 13.76 -3.78 16.98
N GLY A 673 13.77 -3.50 15.67
CA GLY A 673 14.95 -3.73 14.83
C GLY A 673 16.11 -2.79 15.20
N ILE A 674 15.78 -1.56 15.60
CA ILE A 674 16.75 -0.55 16.02
C ILE A 674 17.40 -0.97 17.35
N LEU A 675 16.59 -1.32 18.35
CA LEU A 675 17.11 -1.79 19.64
C LEU A 675 17.93 -3.07 19.49
N GLN A 676 17.52 -3.99 18.60
CA GLN A 676 18.27 -5.21 18.31
C GLN A 676 19.69 -4.88 17.81
N MET A 677 19.81 -3.93 16.89
CA MET A 677 21.11 -3.53 16.35
C MET A 677 21.95 -2.76 17.35
N LEU A 678 21.36 -1.87 18.15
CA LEU A 678 22.10 -1.18 19.22
C LEU A 678 22.72 -2.17 20.21
N LEU A 679 21.94 -3.14 20.69
CA LEU A 679 22.43 -4.16 21.62
C LEU A 679 23.47 -5.10 21.01
N SER A 680 23.52 -5.22 19.67
CA SER A 680 24.50 -6.05 18.97
C SER A 680 25.93 -5.49 18.96
N PHE A 681 26.15 -4.31 19.56
CA PHE A 681 27.47 -3.70 19.75
C PHE A 681 27.68 -3.33 21.22
N PRO A 682 27.70 -4.31 22.13
CA PRO A 682 27.66 -4.07 23.58
C PRO A 682 28.79 -3.16 24.09
N ASN A 683 30.00 -3.32 23.54
CA ASN A 683 31.19 -2.58 23.97
C ASN A 683 31.20 -1.11 23.53
N LEU A 684 30.23 -0.67 22.72
CA LEU A 684 30.14 0.71 22.21
C LEU A 684 29.05 1.54 22.89
N LEU A 685 28.30 0.95 23.82
CA LEU A 685 27.23 1.59 24.57
C LEU A 685 27.76 2.17 25.88
N ASP A 686 27.45 3.43 26.15
CA ASP A 686 27.67 4.05 27.46
C ASP A 686 26.50 3.79 28.42
N ASP A 687 26.69 4.05 29.72
CA ASP A 687 25.68 3.79 30.75
C ASP A 687 24.34 4.47 30.46
N GLN A 688 24.34 5.65 29.83
CA GLN A 688 23.10 6.34 29.50
C GLN A 688 22.39 5.67 28.33
N ALA A 689 23.12 5.24 27.29
CA ALA A 689 22.60 4.45 26.19
C ALA A 689 21.97 3.16 26.70
N VAL A 690 22.64 2.46 27.62
CA VAL A 690 22.12 1.23 28.24
C VAL A 690 20.82 1.49 28.99
N ARG A 691 20.75 2.56 29.80
CA ARG A 691 19.51 2.95 30.50
C ARG A 691 18.37 3.29 29.55
N ASP A 692 18.65 4.02 28.46
CA ASP A 692 17.62 4.40 27.50
C ASP A 692 17.10 3.19 26.71
N ILE A 693 18.00 2.28 26.32
CA ILE A 693 17.64 1.02 25.66
C ILE A 693 16.80 0.15 26.59
N GLU A 694 17.23 -0.04 27.85
CA GLU A 694 16.47 -0.83 28.82
C GLU A 694 15.10 -0.21 29.11
N GLY A 695 15.01 1.11 29.31
CA GLY A 695 13.73 1.77 29.53
C GLY A 695 12.79 1.67 28.32
N SER A 696 13.33 1.64 27.10
CA SER A 696 12.55 1.44 25.87
C SER A 696 12.05 0.00 25.75
N LEU A 697 12.86 -0.98 26.16
CA LEU A 697 12.45 -2.38 26.28
C LEU A 697 11.37 -2.55 27.35
N ASP A 698 11.54 -1.96 28.52
CA ASP A 698 10.55 -2.02 29.60
C ASP A 698 9.20 -1.47 29.16
N TRP A 699 9.20 -0.35 28.43
CA TRP A 699 7.99 0.17 27.81
C TRP A 699 7.39 -0.81 26.78
N LEU A 700 8.20 -1.40 25.88
CA LEU A 700 7.71 -2.42 24.93
C LEU A 700 7.05 -3.60 25.64
N LEU A 701 7.61 -4.06 26.76
CA LEU A 701 7.05 -5.14 27.57
C LEU A 701 5.65 -4.78 28.12
N THR A 702 5.40 -3.51 28.46
CA THR A 702 4.08 -3.07 28.95
C THR A 702 2.97 -3.12 27.90
N ILE A 703 3.32 -3.12 26.62
CA ILE A 703 2.36 -3.11 25.51
C ILE A 703 2.19 -4.49 24.85
N GLN A 704 2.86 -5.52 25.36
CA GLN A 704 2.63 -6.89 24.91
C GLN A 704 1.16 -7.26 25.15
N THR A 705 0.50 -7.76 24.12
CA THR A 705 -0.92 -8.11 24.20
C THR A 705 -1.12 -9.37 25.02
N ALA A 706 -2.35 -9.60 25.49
CA ALA A 706 -2.71 -10.83 26.19
C ALA A 706 -2.49 -12.11 25.35
N SER A 707 -2.47 -12.01 24.01
CA SER A 707 -2.14 -13.13 23.13
C SER A 707 -0.64 -13.45 23.09
N GLY A 708 0.21 -12.58 23.63
CA GLY A 708 1.67 -12.62 23.53
C GLY A 708 2.22 -11.83 22.34
N ASN A 709 1.37 -11.10 21.60
CA ASN A 709 1.73 -10.34 20.42
C ASN A 709 2.19 -8.91 20.74
N PHE A 710 2.64 -8.20 19.71
CA PHE A 710 2.96 -6.79 19.76
C PHE A 710 2.23 -6.04 18.63
N PRO A 711 1.69 -4.83 18.90
CA PRO A 711 1.11 -3.98 17.87
C PRO A 711 2.15 -3.62 16.79
N ALA A 712 1.71 -3.33 15.57
CA ALA A 712 2.63 -2.97 14.49
C ALA A 712 3.21 -1.55 14.66
N ALA A 713 2.44 -0.65 15.25
CA ALA A 713 2.75 0.76 15.49
C ALA A 713 2.11 1.25 16.79
N THR A 714 2.53 2.41 17.29
CA THR A 714 2.04 2.96 18.57
C THR A 714 0.55 3.30 18.57
N ASP A 715 0.00 3.71 17.42
CA ASP A 715 -1.43 4.00 17.24
C ASP A 715 -2.32 2.75 17.21
N GLU A 716 -1.71 1.56 17.18
CA GLU A 716 -2.40 0.27 17.30
C GLU A 716 -2.38 -0.29 18.73
N ILE A 717 -1.73 0.38 19.69
CA ILE A 717 -1.70 -0.06 21.09
C ILE A 717 -3.12 -0.07 21.66
N GLY A 718 -3.50 -1.20 22.29
CA GLY A 718 -4.84 -1.40 22.85
C GLY A 718 -5.91 -1.80 21.84
N PHE A 719 -5.56 -1.96 20.56
CA PHE A 719 -6.47 -2.46 19.54
C PHE A 719 -6.38 -3.99 19.43
N ASP A 720 -7.49 -4.69 19.74
CA ASP A 720 -7.57 -6.14 19.58
C ASP A 720 -7.91 -6.50 18.12
N ARG A 721 -6.95 -7.12 17.43
CA ARG A 721 -7.12 -7.60 16.05
C ARG A 721 -7.72 -9.01 15.96
N GLY A 722 -7.91 -9.71 17.07
CA GLY A 722 -8.44 -11.07 17.11
C GLY A 722 -7.71 -12.01 16.14
N GLU A 723 -8.46 -12.64 15.24
CA GLU A 723 -7.90 -13.55 14.22
C GLU A 723 -7.14 -12.84 13.07
N ASP A 724 -7.21 -11.52 13.02
CA ASP A 724 -6.55 -10.66 12.02
C ASP A 724 -5.22 -10.07 12.55
N GLU A 725 -4.67 -10.58 13.66
CA GLU A 725 -3.38 -10.12 14.21
C GLU A 725 -2.18 -10.46 13.30
N LEU A 726 -1.14 -9.61 13.33
CA LEU A 726 0.08 -9.80 12.55
C LEU A 726 1.09 -10.61 13.38
N VAL A 727 1.48 -11.77 12.87
CA VAL A 727 2.47 -12.66 13.50
C VAL A 727 3.65 -12.80 12.55
N HIS A 728 4.32 -11.68 12.28
CA HIS A 728 5.35 -11.56 11.24
C HIS A 728 6.69 -11.10 11.84
N TRP A 729 7.80 -11.35 11.15
CA TRP A 729 9.09 -10.78 11.53
C TRP A 729 9.04 -9.25 11.40
N CYS A 730 8.48 -8.73 10.30
CA CYS A 730 8.39 -7.28 10.11
C CYS A 730 7.50 -6.58 11.14
N HIS A 731 6.41 -7.21 11.58
CA HIS A 731 5.43 -6.65 12.51
C HIS A 731 4.81 -7.75 13.38
N GLY A 732 5.02 -7.66 14.70
CA GLY A 732 4.43 -8.55 15.71
C GLY A 732 5.41 -9.51 16.38
N ALA A 733 4.86 -10.59 16.94
CA ALA A 733 5.53 -11.53 17.83
C ALA A 733 6.84 -12.11 17.27
N THR A 734 6.87 -12.50 15.99
CA THR A 734 8.06 -13.14 15.40
C THR A 734 9.27 -12.21 15.43
N GLY A 735 9.09 -10.93 15.10
CA GLY A 735 10.17 -9.93 15.21
C GLY A 735 10.57 -9.63 16.65
N ALA A 736 9.59 -9.61 17.56
CA ALA A 736 9.83 -9.38 18.99
C ALA A 736 10.74 -10.46 19.61
N VAL A 737 10.57 -11.74 19.23
CA VAL A 737 11.43 -12.83 19.73
C VAL A 737 12.91 -12.57 19.44
N HIS A 738 13.25 -12.04 18.26
CA HIS A 738 14.63 -11.74 17.90
C HIS A 738 15.23 -10.68 18.83
N LEU A 739 14.49 -9.59 19.10
CA LEU A 739 14.91 -8.57 20.05
C LEU A 739 15.05 -9.15 21.46
N MET A 740 14.08 -9.94 21.92
CA MET A 740 14.09 -10.49 23.28
C MET A 740 15.27 -11.44 23.51
N ILE A 741 15.69 -12.20 22.49
CA ILE A 741 16.92 -13.00 22.54
C ILE A 741 18.13 -12.11 22.77
N VAL A 742 18.29 -11.04 21.99
CA VAL A 742 19.42 -10.10 22.12
C VAL A 742 19.38 -9.37 23.47
N ALA A 743 18.21 -8.93 23.91
CA ALA A 743 18.01 -8.29 25.21
C ALA A 743 18.36 -9.24 26.37
N TYR A 744 17.95 -10.52 26.30
CA TYR A 744 18.33 -11.51 27.29
C TYR A 744 19.84 -11.78 27.27
N LEU A 745 20.46 -11.92 26.09
CA LEU A 745 21.90 -12.12 25.98
C LEU A 745 22.68 -10.96 26.62
N TYR A 746 22.25 -9.72 26.43
CA TYR A 746 22.90 -8.53 26.99
C TYR A 746 22.63 -8.35 28.49
N PHE A 747 21.36 -8.33 28.91
CA PHE A 747 20.97 -7.98 30.28
C PHE A 747 20.91 -9.17 31.25
N LYS A 748 20.83 -10.40 30.73
CA LYS A 748 20.59 -11.64 31.50
C LYS A 748 19.38 -11.57 32.43
N LYS A 749 18.31 -10.85 32.03
CA LYS A 749 17.06 -10.68 32.82
C LYS A 749 15.95 -11.59 32.29
N ASP A 750 15.37 -12.42 33.17
CA ASP A 750 14.35 -13.40 32.82
C ASP A 750 13.08 -12.82 32.18
N LYS A 751 12.75 -11.54 32.47
CA LYS A 751 11.60 -10.86 31.86
C LYS A 751 11.60 -10.92 30.33
N PHE A 752 12.78 -10.84 29.71
CA PHE A 752 12.92 -10.92 28.24
C PHE A 752 12.68 -12.35 27.74
N LEU A 753 13.17 -13.35 28.49
CA LEU A 753 12.96 -14.75 28.17
C LEU A 753 11.47 -15.13 28.29
N GLN A 754 10.79 -14.66 29.33
CA GLN A 754 9.35 -14.86 29.53
C GLN A 754 8.52 -14.18 28.43
N THR A 755 8.86 -12.94 28.08
CA THR A 755 8.22 -12.18 26.99
C THR A 755 8.34 -12.93 25.67
N ALA A 756 9.53 -13.46 25.36
CA ALA A 756 9.76 -14.31 24.19
C ALA A 756 8.89 -15.58 24.24
N ARG A 757 8.82 -16.31 25.36
CA ARG A 757 7.98 -17.53 25.47
C ARG A 757 6.51 -17.26 25.14
N GLN A 758 5.95 -16.16 25.64
CA GLN A 758 4.57 -15.79 25.33
C GLN A 758 4.37 -15.50 23.82
N ALA A 759 5.30 -14.81 23.19
CA ALA A 759 5.31 -14.60 21.74
C ALA A 759 5.44 -15.95 20.99
N MET A 760 6.28 -16.87 21.48
CA MET A 760 6.46 -18.20 20.90
C MET A 760 5.20 -19.07 20.95
N ASP A 761 4.43 -18.99 22.04
CA ASP A 761 3.14 -19.68 22.15
C ASP A 761 2.11 -19.16 21.15
N LEU A 762 2.14 -17.85 20.88
CA LEU A 762 1.33 -17.28 19.82
C LEU A 762 1.77 -17.76 18.43
N ILE A 763 3.07 -17.71 18.15
CA ILE A 763 3.63 -18.16 16.87
C ILE A 763 3.31 -19.65 16.66
N TRP A 764 3.33 -20.48 17.72
CA TRP A 764 2.96 -21.89 17.62
C TRP A 764 1.50 -22.08 17.20
N ARG A 765 0.60 -21.23 17.69
CA ARG A 765 -0.83 -21.26 17.34
C ARG A 765 -1.13 -20.67 15.96
N LYS A 766 -0.49 -19.55 15.61
CA LYS A 766 -0.91 -18.66 14.52
C LYS A 766 0.20 -18.32 13.50
N GLY A 767 1.38 -18.92 13.63
CA GLY A 767 2.52 -18.67 12.76
C GLY A 767 2.46 -19.38 11.40
N VAL A 768 1.45 -20.22 11.15
CA VAL A 768 1.27 -20.92 9.87
C VAL A 768 0.52 -20.03 8.88
N LEU A 769 1.23 -19.05 8.32
CA LEU A 769 0.63 -17.93 7.62
C LEU A 769 0.10 -18.30 6.23
N HIS A 770 -1.10 -17.82 5.89
CA HIS A 770 -1.63 -17.87 4.52
C HIS A 770 -0.80 -17.06 3.52
N LYS A 771 0.11 -16.22 3.99
CA LYS A 771 0.89 -15.28 3.16
C LYS A 771 2.00 -15.96 2.36
N GLY A 772 2.37 -17.19 2.71
CA GLY A 772 3.34 -17.98 1.95
C GLY A 772 4.52 -18.46 2.79
N PRO A 773 5.56 -19.01 2.13
CA PRO A 773 6.66 -19.71 2.79
C PRO A 773 7.82 -18.79 3.24
N GLY A 774 7.81 -17.51 2.88
CA GLY A 774 8.93 -16.58 3.10
C GLY A 774 9.30 -16.28 4.56
N THR A 775 10.33 -15.46 4.75
CA THR A 775 10.94 -15.17 6.07
C THR A 775 10.45 -13.88 6.71
N CYS A 776 10.06 -12.87 5.93
CA CYS A 776 9.59 -11.59 6.48
C CYS A 776 8.22 -11.71 7.16
N HIS A 777 7.32 -12.43 6.50
CA HIS A 777 5.92 -12.56 6.91
C HIS A 777 5.32 -13.86 6.35
N GLY A 778 6.11 -14.94 6.40
CA GLY A 778 5.72 -16.29 5.99
C GLY A 778 6.13 -17.34 7.02
N VAL A 779 5.86 -18.61 6.71
CA VAL A 779 6.05 -19.74 7.63
C VAL A 779 7.52 -19.94 8.01
N ALA A 780 8.48 -19.75 7.09
CA ALA A 780 9.90 -19.86 7.44
C ALA A 780 10.33 -18.80 8.46
N GLY A 781 9.75 -17.59 8.41
CA GLY A 781 10.01 -16.53 9.40
C GLY A 781 9.59 -16.94 10.81
N SER A 782 8.38 -17.48 10.92
CA SER A 782 7.88 -18.07 12.17
C SER A 782 8.77 -19.22 12.67
N GLY A 783 9.24 -20.06 11.75
CA GLY A 783 10.19 -21.14 12.06
C GLY A 783 11.53 -20.65 12.60
N TYR A 784 12.06 -19.56 12.03
CA TYR A 784 13.31 -18.95 12.52
C TYR A 784 13.22 -18.46 13.96
N ALA A 785 12.07 -17.96 14.42
CA ALA A 785 11.89 -17.59 15.82
C ALA A 785 12.09 -18.81 16.76
N PHE A 786 11.56 -19.98 16.39
CA PHE A 786 11.79 -21.24 17.10
C PHE A 786 13.25 -21.68 17.08
N LEU A 787 13.87 -21.61 15.90
CA LEU A 787 15.24 -22.07 15.72
C LEU A 787 16.24 -21.20 16.50
N LEU A 788 16.08 -19.88 16.48
CA LEU A 788 16.94 -18.96 17.21
C LEU A 788 16.72 -19.04 18.73
N TYR A 789 15.46 -19.25 19.15
CA TYR A 789 15.15 -19.45 20.57
C TYR A 789 15.70 -20.78 21.11
N TYR A 790 15.65 -21.85 20.31
CA TYR A 790 16.36 -23.10 20.61
C TYR A 790 17.87 -22.88 20.74
N ARG A 791 18.47 -22.13 19.81
CA ARG A 791 19.91 -21.83 19.86
C ARG A 791 20.29 -21.11 21.16
N LEU A 792 19.41 -20.25 21.68
CA LEU A 792 19.59 -19.61 22.99
C LEU A 792 19.43 -20.59 24.17
N THR A 793 18.36 -21.38 24.18
CA THR A 793 17.89 -22.07 25.39
C THR A 793 18.25 -23.55 25.48
N ARG A 794 18.54 -24.19 24.33
CA ARG A 794 18.72 -25.64 24.17
C ARG A 794 17.49 -26.48 24.51
N GLU A 795 16.32 -25.84 24.67
CA GLU A 795 15.07 -26.52 24.97
C GLU A 795 14.56 -27.24 23.71
N GLN A 796 14.64 -28.57 23.68
CA GLN A 796 14.37 -29.42 22.52
C GLN A 796 12.99 -29.17 21.86
N GLU A 797 11.99 -28.79 22.66
CA GLU A 797 10.66 -28.46 22.16
C GLU A 797 10.69 -27.41 21.04
N TYR A 798 11.50 -26.35 21.17
CA TYR A 798 11.55 -25.31 20.15
C TYR A 798 12.24 -25.79 18.87
N LEU A 799 13.22 -26.71 18.96
CA LEU A 799 13.78 -27.35 17.77
C LEU A 799 12.74 -28.22 17.05
N ASP A 800 11.92 -28.95 17.80
CA ASP A 800 10.84 -29.76 17.22
C ASP A 800 9.76 -28.89 16.58
N ARG A 801 9.39 -27.76 17.21
CA ARG A 801 8.49 -26.77 16.61
C ARG A 801 9.11 -26.14 15.34
N ALA A 802 10.40 -25.84 15.33
CA ALA A 802 11.09 -25.35 14.13
C ALA A 802 11.01 -26.38 12.98
N ARG A 803 11.30 -27.66 13.26
CA ARG A 803 11.15 -28.75 12.29
C ARG A 803 9.72 -28.89 11.77
N CYS A 804 8.71 -28.75 12.64
CA CYS A 804 7.31 -28.74 12.20
C CYS A 804 7.05 -27.66 11.15
N PHE A 805 7.56 -26.45 11.35
CA PHE A 805 7.36 -25.35 10.39
C PHE A 805 8.01 -25.62 9.03
N ALA A 806 9.16 -26.30 9.00
CA ALA A 806 9.75 -26.79 7.74
C ALA A 806 8.85 -27.81 7.04
N SER A 807 8.36 -28.80 7.80
CA SER A 807 7.42 -29.79 7.27
C SER A 807 6.18 -29.13 6.67
N ILE A 808 5.63 -28.10 7.32
CA ILE A 808 4.40 -27.45 6.86
C ILE A 808 4.59 -26.77 5.50
N PHE A 809 5.59 -25.90 5.33
CA PHE A 809 5.71 -25.19 4.05
C PHE A 809 6.23 -26.07 2.91
N CYS A 810 6.83 -27.22 3.23
CA CYS A 810 7.22 -28.21 2.24
C CYS A 810 6.06 -29.13 1.82
N ASP A 811 4.97 -29.16 2.59
CA ASP A 811 3.81 -29.99 2.30
C ASP A 811 2.99 -29.44 1.11
N GLU A 812 2.56 -30.34 0.22
CA GLU A 812 1.77 -30.00 -0.97
C GLU A 812 0.41 -29.38 -0.60
N TRP A 813 -0.18 -29.80 0.53
CA TRP A 813 -1.41 -29.21 1.05
C TRP A 813 -1.23 -27.73 1.34
N PHE A 814 -0.10 -27.32 1.93
CA PHE A 814 0.20 -25.92 2.20
C PHE A 814 0.52 -25.18 0.91
N ARG A 815 1.43 -25.71 0.07
CA ARG A 815 1.84 -25.08 -1.19
C ARG A 815 0.66 -24.79 -2.12
N SER A 816 -0.32 -25.68 -2.18
CA SER A 816 -1.52 -25.52 -3.00
C SER A 816 -2.57 -24.52 -2.44
N ARG A 817 -2.46 -24.11 -1.17
CA ARG A 817 -3.44 -23.26 -0.48
C ARG A 817 -2.90 -21.92 -0.02
N ALA A 818 -1.60 -21.83 0.23
CA ALA A 818 -0.94 -20.59 0.60
C ALA A 818 -0.95 -19.61 -0.58
N ARG A 819 -0.92 -18.31 -0.27
CA ARG A 819 -0.77 -17.28 -1.30
C ARG A 819 0.61 -17.35 -1.92
N THR A 820 0.66 -17.09 -3.22
CA THR A 820 1.92 -16.83 -3.91
C THR A 820 2.44 -15.45 -3.52
N PRO A 821 3.69 -15.31 -3.03
CA PRO A 821 4.29 -14.02 -2.74
C PRO A 821 4.42 -13.15 -3.99
N ASP A 822 4.56 -11.83 -3.83
CA ASP A 822 4.73 -10.91 -4.96
C ASP A 822 6.10 -11.13 -5.64
N SER A 823 7.13 -11.47 -4.87
CA SER A 823 8.41 -11.98 -5.38
C SER A 823 8.65 -13.44 -4.92
N PRO A 824 8.10 -14.45 -5.63
CA PRO A 824 8.04 -15.85 -5.16
C PRO A 824 9.39 -16.52 -4.89
N TYR A 825 10.46 -16.04 -5.52
CA TYR A 825 11.81 -16.60 -5.41
C TYR A 825 12.69 -15.89 -4.38
N SER A 826 12.30 -14.69 -3.98
CA SER A 826 13.12 -13.77 -3.20
C SER A 826 13.53 -14.28 -1.82
N LEU A 827 14.53 -13.62 -1.24
CA LEU A 827 15.05 -13.95 0.08
C LEU A 827 14.05 -13.65 1.22
N PHE A 828 13.29 -12.57 1.15
CA PHE A 828 12.42 -12.16 2.26
C PHE A 828 10.94 -12.54 2.08
N GLU A 829 10.44 -12.64 0.85
CA GLU A 829 9.04 -13.02 0.59
C GLU A 829 8.91 -14.46 0.08
N GLY A 830 9.94 -14.94 -0.62
CA GLY A 830 9.91 -16.15 -1.43
C GLY A 830 10.70 -17.33 -0.87
N ILE A 831 10.93 -18.29 -1.76
CA ILE A 831 11.51 -19.59 -1.42
C ILE A 831 13.03 -19.56 -1.18
N ALA A 832 13.77 -18.51 -1.56
CA ALA A 832 15.19 -18.40 -1.20
C ALA A 832 15.37 -18.23 0.32
N GLY A 833 14.47 -17.49 0.99
CA GLY A 833 14.45 -17.42 2.45
C GLY A 833 14.09 -18.75 3.10
N SER A 834 13.13 -19.48 2.50
CA SER A 834 12.77 -20.83 2.95
C SER A 834 13.93 -21.80 2.79
N LEU A 835 14.72 -21.67 1.73
CA LEU A 835 15.94 -22.45 1.52
C LEU A 835 16.99 -22.14 2.60
N CYS A 836 17.24 -20.87 2.93
CA CYS A 836 18.12 -20.51 4.05
C CYS A 836 17.67 -21.19 5.35
N TYR A 837 16.37 -21.18 5.63
CA TYR A 837 15.81 -21.81 6.82
C TYR A 837 16.04 -23.34 6.87
N LEU A 838 15.83 -24.05 5.76
CA LEU A 838 16.12 -25.50 5.69
C LEU A 838 17.61 -25.78 5.92
N CYS A 839 18.49 -24.94 5.40
CA CYS A 839 19.93 -25.09 5.58
C CYS A 839 20.36 -24.85 7.03
N ASP A 840 19.80 -23.84 7.68
CA ASP A 840 20.11 -23.54 9.08
C ASP A 840 19.48 -24.56 10.05
N LEU A 841 18.37 -25.22 9.69
CA LEU A 841 17.82 -26.34 10.47
C LEU A 841 18.74 -27.55 10.55
N ALA A 842 19.61 -27.77 9.56
CA ALA A 842 20.62 -28.83 9.60
C ALA A 842 21.75 -28.53 10.59
N HIS A 843 21.97 -27.24 10.89
CA HIS A 843 22.98 -26.78 11.85
C HIS A 843 22.38 -25.76 12.83
N PRO A 844 21.47 -26.17 13.73
CA PRO A 844 20.76 -25.24 14.63
C PRO A 844 21.68 -24.37 15.49
N GLU A 845 22.86 -24.89 15.84
CA GLU A 845 23.93 -24.22 16.58
C GLU A 845 24.50 -22.99 15.87
N GLN A 846 24.36 -22.92 14.54
CA GLN A 846 24.92 -21.89 13.68
C GLN A 846 23.83 -21.09 12.95
N ALA A 847 22.56 -21.31 13.31
CA ALA A 847 21.42 -20.71 12.65
C ALA A 847 21.42 -19.19 12.81
N GLN A 848 21.18 -18.47 11.71
CA GLN A 848 21.11 -17.01 11.69
C GLN A 848 19.96 -16.58 10.78
N PHE A 849 19.15 -15.63 11.23
CA PHE A 849 18.18 -15.03 10.33
C PHE A 849 18.91 -14.32 9.18
N PRO A 850 18.54 -14.52 7.91
CA PRO A 850 19.29 -14.01 6.77
C PRO A 850 19.52 -12.50 6.85
N LEU A 851 20.78 -12.09 6.76
CA LEU A 851 21.25 -10.70 6.75
C LEU A 851 20.90 -9.86 8.00
N VAL A 852 20.22 -10.40 9.00
CA VAL A 852 19.92 -9.71 10.28
C VAL A 852 20.36 -10.60 11.44
N PRO A 853 21.69 -10.78 11.63
CA PRO A 853 22.22 -11.80 12.53
C PRO A 853 22.13 -11.38 14.00
N ILE A 854 22.21 -12.38 14.88
CA ILE A 854 22.39 -12.21 16.33
C ILE A 854 23.79 -12.72 16.70
N PRO A 855 24.63 -11.90 17.34
CA PRO A 855 25.98 -12.30 17.73
C PRO A 855 25.96 -13.04 19.08
N PHE A 856 25.53 -14.30 19.12
CA PHE A 856 25.39 -15.06 20.38
C PHE A 856 26.66 -15.10 21.25
N ASP A 857 27.84 -15.06 20.62
CA ASP A 857 29.12 -15.38 21.26
C ASP A 857 29.83 -14.15 21.85
N ILE A 858 29.26 -12.93 21.77
CA ILE A 858 29.92 -11.69 22.23
C ILE A 858 29.45 -11.19 23.60
N TYR A 859 28.56 -11.94 24.26
CA TYR A 859 27.91 -11.57 25.53
C TYR A 859 28.30 -12.50 26.70
N GLU A 860 29.43 -13.17 26.57
CA GLU A 860 30.02 -14.01 27.61
C GLU A 860 30.75 -13.18 28.68
#